data_AF-A0A1C5RXF7-F1
#
_entry.id   AF-A0A1C5RXF7-F1
#
_cell.length_a   1.000
_cell.length_b   1.000
_cell.length_c   1.000
_cell.angle_alpha   90.00
_cell.angle_beta   90.00
_cell.angle_gamma   90.00
#
_symmetry.space_group_name_H-M   'P 1'
#
loop_
_entity.id
_entity.type
_entity.pdbx_description
1 polymer ?
#
loop_
_entity_poly.entity_id
_entity_poly.type
_entity_poly.pdbx_seq_one_letter_code
_entity_poly.pdbx_strand_id
1 'polypeptide(L)'
;MKKSWKSFMTVTAAAAAMTAAMAFSSLAAVAKVGEVEYDDLQTAVNSGDDVVIDLLDDVTLTDGLVIGAGKNVTIQCQKENPKTITMNSLGIITGSLNGGISNVTFTNCMIDENVINHPEVQGEKSGETTNLFTNTNLKLDHVTWKLKSSGDQIGKHGIYLNAETKLYISNGSAVEISGFNSIGSSGLFQDASDRTESMSPVEIVIDNRSELSISDCGYGGITVDEPNMTVRDHSKIYVTNCGLNGGRGGIQCLGTCRVENGSSIISNNNVGRLQGAFFNHLYLDGTSDMSVCGNKGARGLRIGGNGVIDTGAKLNVDRNEGTGLQIHTGQNFYFGNVQIKPGAKVSICENGKSGIDNYYKFSAENGAELMVKKNKGCGIRNYNEMSLDAGSICENETEGHGAGILNDGTMINKAQSTAKLKIGTGVRICNNHAGTYGGGLYNGENGTAELSDGVILYNNHAAKGADDIYNTAGQKLTFCAVGTGWNLDDCNHRIDGWYDDTEGSRWNADDDLPENRHIVSVASGGYEMGFQIKAAHGAEIYETTSYPIDKKADGEDEIGTVSQGKKIRFTLTSSLPKLLARYVVTASNASPANSARGIRKVRVHSASGAGTVRVHSASGAETVRVYSASGARRARSVSGDNFDNEISTQTLSADEKYAIPDSVVETMVFHDEMNRYLKFIDGTLRVTAGRAGKEVPSGYYTVTASGSNTFRVEVDLVNLFNTGIIDYEDLTDENPITVTYEAVVTDDAIQGDELFNEAWVNDGEHDSVEGDVLDKKVPSTGGTGRGMYTGLGLLFMGTAAAAWKRKRSM
;
A
#
# COMPACT_ATOMS: atom_id res chain seq x y z
N MET A 1 -61.37 31.16 -100.00
CA MET A 1 -61.65 29.71 -100.11
C MET A 1 -60.42 28.95 -99.62
N LYS A 2 -60.58 28.04 -98.62
CA LYS A 2 -59.74 26.84 -98.33
C LYS A 2 -58.22 27.08 -98.10
N LYS A 3 -57.44 26.36 -97.29
CA LYS A 3 -57.55 25.26 -96.31
C LYS A 3 -56.18 25.20 -95.59
N SER A 4 -56.17 24.58 -94.40
CA SER A 4 -55.10 24.21 -93.48
C SER A 4 -53.66 23.94 -93.98
N TRP A 5 -52.68 24.23 -93.11
CA TRP A 5 -51.81 23.17 -92.54
C TRP A 5 -51.39 23.49 -91.10
N LYS A 6 -51.99 22.74 -90.16
CA LYS A 6 -51.43 22.37 -88.86
C LYS A 6 -50.70 21.03 -89.05
N SER A 7 -49.60 20.85 -88.33
CA SER A 7 -48.95 19.58 -87.92
C SER A 7 -47.46 19.55 -88.28
N PHE A 8 -46.68 18.98 -87.36
CA PHE A 8 -45.21 18.81 -87.34
C PHE A 8 -44.35 19.94 -86.76
N MET A 9 -44.62 20.36 -85.52
CA MET A 9 -43.56 20.90 -84.64
C MET A 9 -43.96 20.94 -83.16
N THR A 10 -44.49 19.84 -82.60
CA THR A 10 -44.88 19.79 -81.16
C THR A 10 -44.84 18.39 -80.54
N VAL A 11 -43.88 17.54 -80.91
CA VAL A 11 -43.76 16.20 -80.27
C VAL A 11 -42.39 15.91 -79.65
N THR A 12 -41.34 16.68 -79.93
CA THR A 12 -40.00 16.43 -79.34
C THR A 12 -39.62 17.33 -78.16
N ALA A 13 -40.36 18.41 -77.89
CA ALA A 13 -40.10 19.28 -76.73
C ALA A 13 -40.85 18.88 -75.45
N ALA A 14 -41.97 18.16 -75.56
CA ALA A 14 -42.75 17.72 -74.40
C ALA A 14 -42.18 16.45 -73.72
N ALA A 15 -41.49 15.59 -74.47
CA ALA A 15 -40.85 14.40 -73.91
C ALA A 15 -39.53 14.71 -73.17
N ALA A 16 -38.78 15.74 -73.60
CA ALA A 16 -37.58 16.19 -72.91
C ALA A 16 -37.91 16.96 -71.62
N ALA A 17 -39.01 17.71 -71.59
CA ALA A 17 -39.45 18.43 -70.40
C ALA A 17 -40.11 17.53 -69.32
N MET A 18 -40.75 16.42 -69.70
CA MET A 18 -41.27 15.44 -68.74
C MET A 18 -40.20 14.49 -68.18
N THR A 19 -39.08 14.30 -68.89
CA THR A 19 -37.98 13.44 -68.39
C THR A 19 -36.98 14.22 -67.51
N ALA A 20 -36.91 15.55 -67.66
CA ALA A 20 -36.11 16.41 -66.79
C ALA A 20 -36.79 16.77 -65.45
N ALA A 21 -38.10 16.55 -65.31
CA ALA A 21 -38.84 16.77 -64.07
C ALA A 21 -38.94 15.53 -63.16
N MET A 22 -38.44 14.37 -63.60
CA MET A 22 -38.43 13.11 -62.83
C MET A 22 -37.02 12.65 -62.42
N ALA A 23 -36.05 13.57 -62.47
CA ALA A 23 -34.71 13.39 -61.90
C ALA A 23 -34.46 14.41 -60.77
N PHE A 24 -35.47 14.67 -59.93
CA PHE A 24 -35.16 14.93 -58.54
C PHE A 24 -34.77 13.55 -57.99
N SER A 25 -33.47 13.29 -57.86
CA SER A 25 -33.03 12.26 -56.93
C SER A 25 -33.57 12.69 -55.57
N SER A 26 -34.68 12.10 -55.12
CA SER A 26 -35.01 12.11 -53.71
C SER A 26 -33.78 11.55 -53.02
N LEU A 27 -33.05 12.38 -52.28
CA LEU A 27 -31.98 11.86 -51.44
C LEU A 27 -32.59 10.74 -50.60
N ALA A 28 -31.87 9.62 -50.47
CA ALA A 28 -32.33 8.53 -49.64
C ALA A 28 -32.58 9.07 -48.22
N ALA A 29 -33.68 8.67 -47.60
CA ALA A 29 -33.98 9.06 -46.24
C ALA A 29 -32.86 8.55 -45.31
N VAL A 30 -32.29 9.46 -44.54
CA VAL A 30 -31.23 9.14 -43.56
C VAL A 30 -31.80 8.99 -42.15
N ALA A 31 -32.99 9.55 -41.90
CA ALA A 31 -33.64 9.55 -40.59
C ALA A 31 -35.17 9.39 -40.73
N LYS A 32 -35.80 8.84 -39.70
CA LYS A 32 -37.27 8.69 -39.62
C LYS A 32 -37.78 9.08 -38.24
N VAL A 33 -38.87 9.85 -38.19
CA VAL A 33 -39.61 10.19 -36.97
C VAL A 33 -41.06 9.73 -37.13
N GLY A 34 -41.48 8.73 -36.36
CA GLY A 34 -42.79 8.11 -36.54
C GLY A 34 -42.90 7.47 -37.93
N GLU A 35 -43.76 7.99 -38.80
CA GLU A 35 -43.87 7.54 -40.20
C GLU A 35 -43.24 8.52 -41.21
N VAL A 36 -42.67 9.62 -40.74
CA VAL A 36 -42.11 10.68 -41.60
C VAL A 36 -40.63 10.43 -41.81
N GLU A 37 -40.22 10.37 -43.07
CA GLU A 37 -38.83 10.23 -43.51
C GLU A 37 -38.19 11.60 -43.76
N TYR A 38 -36.92 11.72 -43.39
CA TYR A 38 -36.09 12.92 -43.54
C TYR A 38 -34.79 12.54 -44.25
N ASP A 39 -34.38 13.37 -45.21
CA ASP A 39 -33.09 13.27 -45.92
C ASP A 39 -31.94 14.00 -45.20
N ASP A 40 -32.25 14.71 -44.11
CA ASP A 40 -31.30 15.44 -43.26
C ASP A 40 -31.60 15.23 -41.76
N LEU A 41 -30.56 14.90 -40.98
CA LEU A 41 -30.68 14.63 -39.54
C LEU A 41 -31.05 15.89 -38.76
N GLN A 42 -30.49 17.06 -39.11
CA GLN A 42 -30.78 18.30 -38.40
C GLN A 42 -32.26 18.71 -38.56
N THR A 43 -32.84 18.46 -39.73
CA THR A 43 -34.26 18.67 -40.02
C THR A 43 -35.14 17.71 -39.22
N ALA A 44 -34.74 16.43 -39.07
CA ALA A 44 -35.43 15.48 -38.19
C ALA A 44 -35.40 15.93 -36.72
N VAL A 45 -34.26 16.42 -36.22
CA VAL A 45 -34.14 17.01 -34.87
C VAL A 45 -35.03 18.24 -34.68
N ASN A 46 -35.26 19.01 -35.74
CA ASN A 46 -36.07 20.21 -35.72
C ASN A 46 -37.57 19.95 -35.95
N SER A 47 -38.01 18.71 -36.18
CA SER A 47 -39.40 18.41 -36.50
C SER A 47 -40.37 18.57 -35.33
N GLY A 48 -39.86 18.64 -34.10
CA GLY A 48 -40.65 18.83 -32.89
C GLY A 48 -39.79 19.09 -31.65
N ASP A 49 -40.47 19.19 -30.50
CA ASP A 49 -39.84 19.35 -29.19
C ASP A 49 -39.61 18.01 -28.47
N ASP A 50 -40.37 16.97 -28.82
CA ASP A 50 -40.21 15.59 -28.35
C ASP A 50 -40.12 14.68 -29.58
N VAL A 51 -38.91 14.21 -29.88
CA VAL A 51 -38.62 13.47 -31.10
C VAL A 51 -37.77 12.23 -30.81
N VAL A 52 -38.21 11.10 -31.36
CA VAL A 52 -37.44 9.85 -31.42
C VAL A 52 -37.12 9.61 -32.88
N ILE A 53 -35.83 9.58 -33.20
CA ILE A 53 -35.28 9.53 -34.54
C ILE A 53 -34.64 8.16 -34.74
N ASP A 54 -35.21 7.37 -35.65
CA ASP A 54 -34.55 6.18 -36.19
C ASP A 54 -33.56 6.60 -37.27
N LEU A 55 -32.26 6.44 -37.00
CA LEU A 55 -31.22 6.71 -37.99
C LEU A 55 -31.13 5.53 -38.96
N LEU A 56 -31.45 5.77 -40.23
CA LEU A 56 -31.58 4.76 -41.28
C LEU A 56 -30.26 4.54 -42.03
N ASP A 57 -29.43 5.57 -42.13
CA ASP A 57 -28.13 5.50 -42.78
C ASP A 57 -27.05 6.33 -42.09
N ASP A 58 -25.79 6.13 -42.47
CA ASP A 58 -24.69 6.96 -41.99
C ASP A 58 -24.88 8.42 -42.45
N VAL A 59 -24.57 9.36 -41.57
CA VAL A 59 -24.72 10.80 -41.84
C VAL A 59 -23.42 11.54 -41.63
N THR A 60 -23.20 12.59 -42.43
CA THR A 60 -22.10 13.53 -42.26
C THR A 60 -22.66 14.93 -42.12
N LEU A 61 -22.33 15.60 -41.02
CA LEU A 61 -22.74 16.96 -40.70
C LEU A 61 -21.55 17.91 -40.86
N THR A 62 -21.65 18.88 -41.76
CA THR A 62 -20.64 19.95 -41.92
C THR A 62 -20.86 21.08 -40.93
N ASP A 63 -22.12 21.36 -40.61
CA ASP A 63 -22.55 22.49 -39.79
C ASP A 63 -22.75 22.09 -38.31
N GLY A 64 -22.37 20.86 -37.97
CA GLY A 64 -22.54 20.26 -36.65
C GLY A 64 -24.00 19.93 -36.32
N LEU A 65 -24.28 19.75 -35.03
CA LEU A 65 -25.61 19.37 -34.54
C LEU A 65 -26.11 20.38 -33.50
N VAL A 66 -27.28 20.96 -33.74
CA VAL A 66 -27.93 21.93 -32.86
C VAL A 66 -29.20 21.33 -32.28
N ILE A 67 -29.28 21.26 -30.95
CA ILE A 67 -30.49 20.87 -30.21
C ILE A 67 -30.95 22.04 -29.33
N GLY A 68 -32.11 22.60 -29.68
CA GLY A 68 -32.68 23.74 -28.96
C GLY A 68 -33.01 23.44 -27.49
N ALA A 69 -33.12 24.50 -26.68
CA ALA A 69 -33.39 24.37 -25.26
C ALA A 69 -34.78 23.79 -24.93
N GLY A 70 -34.85 22.97 -23.87
CA GLY A 70 -36.07 22.33 -23.40
C GLY A 70 -36.56 21.16 -24.26
N LYS A 71 -35.77 20.71 -25.24
CA LYS A 71 -36.15 19.61 -26.14
C LYS A 71 -35.83 18.24 -25.56
N ASN A 72 -36.65 17.25 -25.94
CA ASN A 72 -36.43 15.83 -25.72
C ASN A 72 -36.11 15.18 -27.07
N VAL A 73 -34.86 14.77 -27.27
CA VAL A 73 -34.37 14.21 -28.52
C VAL A 73 -33.72 12.86 -28.23
N THR A 74 -34.23 11.80 -28.84
CA THR A 74 -33.58 10.49 -28.87
C THR A 74 -33.17 10.17 -30.30
N ILE A 75 -31.87 9.98 -30.54
CA ILE A 75 -31.35 9.46 -31.81
C ILE A 75 -30.95 8.01 -31.56
N GLN A 76 -31.62 7.09 -32.25
CA GLN A 76 -31.44 5.65 -32.06
C GLN A 76 -31.08 4.97 -33.37
N CYS A 77 -30.18 4.01 -33.25
CA CYS A 77 -29.70 3.18 -34.35
C CYS A 77 -30.09 1.71 -34.12
N GLN A 78 -30.14 0.93 -35.19
CA GLN A 78 -30.38 -0.52 -35.07
C GLN A 78 -29.17 -1.21 -34.43
N LYS A 79 -29.40 -2.04 -33.42
CA LYS A 79 -28.32 -2.66 -32.62
C LYS A 79 -27.38 -3.55 -33.44
N GLU A 80 -27.91 -4.26 -34.44
CA GLU A 80 -27.13 -5.17 -35.28
C GLU A 80 -26.31 -4.45 -36.36
N ASN A 81 -26.65 -3.20 -36.67
CA ASN A 81 -25.99 -2.38 -37.69
C ASN A 81 -25.98 -0.90 -37.25
N PRO A 82 -25.15 -0.57 -36.24
CA PRO A 82 -25.08 0.79 -35.71
C PRO A 82 -24.64 1.76 -36.81
N LYS A 83 -25.32 2.90 -36.89
CA LYS A 83 -25.04 3.96 -37.87
C LYS A 83 -24.11 5.01 -37.29
N THR A 84 -23.35 5.65 -38.17
CA THR A 84 -22.33 6.64 -37.82
C THR A 84 -22.85 8.05 -38.07
N ILE A 85 -22.72 8.91 -37.07
CA ILE A 85 -22.88 10.36 -37.17
C ILE A 85 -21.47 10.96 -37.23
N THR A 86 -21.07 11.43 -38.40
CA THR A 86 -19.74 12.02 -38.64
C THR A 86 -19.81 13.55 -38.60
N MET A 87 -18.93 14.20 -37.84
CA MET A 87 -18.79 15.66 -37.79
C MET A 87 -17.34 16.06 -38.09
N ASN A 88 -17.11 16.75 -39.21
CA ASN A 88 -15.76 17.04 -39.73
C ASN A 88 -15.29 18.49 -39.48
N SER A 89 -16.09 19.31 -38.80
CA SER A 89 -15.77 20.73 -38.58
C SER A 89 -16.38 21.24 -37.28
N LEU A 90 -17.71 21.19 -37.17
CA LEU A 90 -18.45 21.67 -36.01
C LEU A 90 -19.05 20.50 -35.23
N GLY A 91 -18.93 20.53 -33.90
CA GLY A 91 -19.47 19.50 -33.01
C GLY A 91 -20.95 19.75 -32.64
N ILE A 92 -21.29 19.47 -31.39
CA ILE A 92 -22.66 19.53 -30.86
C ILE A 92 -22.85 20.76 -29.97
N ILE A 93 -23.99 21.43 -30.11
CA ILE A 93 -24.47 22.43 -29.15
C ILE A 93 -25.89 22.12 -28.70
N THR A 94 -26.12 22.15 -27.39
CA THR A 94 -27.44 21.92 -26.79
C THR A 94 -27.81 22.99 -25.77
N GLY A 95 -29.10 23.34 -25.76
CA GLY A 95 -29.69 24.15 -24.71
C GLY A 95 -29.27 25.62 -24.70
N SER A 96 -29.64 26.30 -23.62
CA SER A 96 -29.25 27.69 -23.33
C SER A 96 -29.41 27.98 -21.84
N LEU A 97 -28.73 29.01 -21.33
CA LEU A 97 -28.76 29.36 -19.90
C LEU A 97 -30.16 29.77 -19.41
N ASN A 98 -30.94 30.44 -20.27
CA ASN A 98 -32.30 30.90 -19.95
C ASN A 98 -33.40 29.90 -20.39
N GLY A 99 -33.02 28.76 -20.96
CA GLY A 99 -33.92 27.74 -21.46
C GLY A 99 -34.22 26.63 -20.44
N GLY A 100 -35.24 25.82 -20.73
CA GLY A 100 -35.53 24.62 -19.96
C GLY A 100 -34.48 23.53 -20.14
N ILE A 101 -34.50 22.53 -19.25
CA ILE A 101 -33.59 21.37 -19.33
C ILE A 101 -33.92 20.56 -20.58
N SER A 102 -32.90 20.29 -21.41
CA SER A 102 -33.01 19.42 -22.59
C SER A 102 -32.64 17.99 -22.23
N ASN A 103 -33.34 16.99 -22.76
CA ASN A 103 -33.00 15.58 -22.61
C ASN A 103 -32.54 15.04 -23.96
N VAL A 104 -31.26 14.68 -24.07
CA VAL A 104 -30.64 14.22 -25.31
C VAL A 104 -30.10 12.82 -25.11
N THR A 105 -30.60 11.87 -25.89
CA THR A 105 -30.18 10.47 -25.80
C THR A 105 -29.66 9.97 -27.15
N PHE A 106 -28.48 9.38 -27.15
CA PHE A 106 -27.96 8.58 -28.26
C PHE A 106 -28.00 7.11 -27.87
N THR A 107 -28.57 6.25 -28.72
CA THR A 107 -28.72 4.82 -28.43
C THR A 107 -28.22 3.94 -29.58
N ASN A 108 -27.31 3.01 -29.30
CA ASN A 108 -26.71 2.09 -30.27
C ASN A 108 -26.03 2.77 -31.47
N CYS A 109 -25.59 4.03 -31.35
CA CYS A 109 -25.00 4.77 -32.46
C CYS A 109 -23.48 4.91 -32.33
N MET A 110 -22.82 5.18 -33.45
CA MET A 110 -21.43 5.65 -33.48
C MET A 110 -21.41 7.16 -33.75
N ILE A 111 -20.57 7.89 -33.02
CA ILE A 111 -20.33 9.32 -33.22
C ILE A 111 -18.83 9.48 -33.47
N ASP A 112 -18.46 10.05 -34.61
CA ASP A 112 -17.06 10.28 -35.00
C ASP A 112 -16.85 11.77 -35.31
N GLU A 113 -16.10 12.44 -34.45
CA GLU A 113 -15.85 13.88 -34.52
C GLU A 113 -14.38 14.17 -34.75
N ASN A 114 -14.15 15.04 -35.75
CA ASN A 114 -12.89 15.70 -35.99
C ASN A 114 -13.16 17.20 -36.15
N VAL A 115 -13.17 17.93 -35.03
CA VAL A 115 -13.86 19.23 -34.91
C VAL A 115 -12.91 20.35 -34.46
N ILE A 116 -13.22 21.59 -34.89
CA ILE A 116 -12.51 22.83 -34.52
C ILE A 116 -13.30 23.73 -33.58
N ASN A 117 -14.64 23.63 -33.58
CA ASN A 117 -15.54 24.46 -32.77
C ASN A 117 -16.94 23.80 -32.68
N HIS A 118 -17.88 24.43 -31.97
CA HIS A 118 -19.31 24.09 -32.02
C HIS A 118 -20.07 25.01 -33.03
N PRO A 119 -21.32 24.69 -33.40
CA PRO A 119 -22.16 25.55 -34.25
C PRO A 119 -22.45 26.92 -33.63
N GLU A 120 -22.49 27.98 -34.44
CA GLU A 120 -22.86 29.32 -33.97
C GLU A 120 -24.37 29.42 -33.71
N VAL A 121 -24.75 29.76 -32.48
CA VAL A 121 -26.15 29.98 -32.08
C VAL A 121 -26.31 31.38 -31.49
N GLN A 122 -27.32 32.12 -31.95
CA GLN A 122 -27.55 33.50 -31.53
C GLN A 122 -27.80 33.58 -30.01
N GLY A 123 -27.00 34.41 -29.32
CA GLY A 123 -27.13 34.65 -27.87
C GLY A 123 -26.25 33.77 -27.00
N GLU A 124 -25.66 32.71 -27.56
CA GLU A 124 -24.62 31.92 -26.91
C GLU A 124 -23.25 32.44 -27.38
N LYS A 125 -22.40 32.85 -26.44
CA LYS A 125 -21.02 33.20 -26.80
C LYS A 125 -20.32 31.91 -27.24
N SER A 126 -19.52 31.98 -28.31
CA SER A 126 -18.60 30.91 -28.69
C SER A 126 -17.64 30.67 -27.53
N GLY A 127 -17.99 29.75 -26.62
CA GLY A 127 -17.34 29.53 -25.32
C GLY A 127 -16.00 28.80 -25.43
N GLU A 128 -15.31 28.96 -26.56
CA GLU A 128 -14.08 28.25 -26.91
C GLU A 128 -14.22 26.73 -26.62
N THR A 129 -15.22 26.05 -27.19
CA THR A 129 -15.39 24.58 -27.03
C THR A 129 -15.87 23.94 -28.32
N THR A 130 -15.62 22.65 -28.50
CA THR A 130 -16.10 21.91 -29.68
C THR A 130 -17.47 21.28 -29.46
N ASN A 131 -17.78 20.94 -28.21
CA ASN A 131 -19.09 20.49 -27.78
C ASN A 131 -19.55 21.30 -26.56
N LEU A 132 -20.75 21.89 -26.62
CA LEU A 132 -21.33 22.71 -25.55
C LEU A 132 -22.69 22.14 -25.13
N PHE A 133 -22.77 21.66 -23.89
CA PHE A 133 -24.02 21.20 -23.31
C PHE A 133 -24.44 22.14 -22.19
N THR A 134 -25.54 22.88 -22.39
CA THR A 134 -26.09 23.79 -21.37
C THR A 134 -27.45 23.30 -20.90
N ASN A 135 -27.67 23.19 -19.59
CA ASN A 135 -28.91 22.68 -19.00
C ASN A 135 -29.38 21.39 -19.70
N THR A 136 -28.49 20.41 -19.86
CA THR A 136 -28.78 19.22 -20.68
C THR A 136 -28.53 17.93 -19.91
N ASN A 137 -29.49 17.01 -19.95
CA ASN A 137 -29.29 15.61 -19.57
C ASN A 137 -28.85 14.84 -20.82
N LEU A 138 -27.54 14.66 -20.99
CA LEU A 138 -26.95 13.90 -22.09
C LEU A 138 -26.78 12.45 -21.67
N LYS A 139 -27.42 11.53 -22.39
CA LYS A 139 -27.33 10.09 -22.17
C LYS A 139 -26.76 9.38 -23.40
N LEU A 140 -25.71 8.59 -23.17
CA LEU A 140 -25.09 7.70 -24.14
C LEU A 140 -25.39 6.26 -23.71
N ASP A 141 -26.13 5.53 -24.53
CA ASP A 141 -26.60 4.18 -24.23
C ASP A 141 -26.13 3.20 -25.32
N HIS A 142 -25.13 2.38 -25.00
CA HIS A 142 -24.46 1.51 -25.97
C HIS A 142 -23.86 2.27 -27.17
N VAL A 143 -23.22 3.40 -26.91
CA VAL A 143 -22.67 4.33 -27.92
C VAL A 143 -21.15 4.24 -27.97
N THR A 144 -20.58 4.34 -29.16
CA THR A 144 -19.15 4.65 -29.33
C THR A 144 -19.01 6.09 -29.79
N TRP A 145 -18.31 6.93 -29.04
CA TRP A 145 -18.05 8.32 -29.41
C TRP A 145 -16.55 8.59 -29.44
N LYS A 146 -16.02 8.94 -30.62
CA LYS A 146 -14.65 9.41 -30.80
C LYS A 146 -14.67 10.89 -31.05
N LEU A 147 -14.04 11.65 -30.16
CA LEU A 147 -13.92 13.09 -30.22
C LEU A 147 -12.46 13.49 -30.37
N LYS A 148 -12.14 14.05 -31.54
CA LYS A 148 -10.80 14.53 -31.87
C LYS A 148 -10.82 15.99 -32.28
N SER A 149 -9.78 16.69 -31.87
CA SER A 149 -9.44 18.00 -32.41
C SER A 149 -8.73 17.86 -33.76
N SER A 150 -9.10 18.68 -34.74
CA SER A 150 -8.47 18.69 -36.08
C SER A 150 -7.23 19.59 -36.19
N GLY A 151 -6.67 20.09 -35.07
CA GLY A 151 -5.33 20.68 -35.00
C GLY A 151 -5.21 22.19 -35.19
N ASP A 152 -6.18 22.87 -35.80
CA ASP A 152 -6.22 24.33 -36.00
C ASP A 152 -7.24 25.01 -35.06
N GLN A 153 -7.16 24.68 -33.77
CA GLN A 153 -8.21 24.94 -32.78
C GLN A 153 -8.53 26.44 -32.56
N ILE A 154 -9.79 26.83 -32.82
CA ILE A 154 -10.44 28.04 -32.26
C ILE A 154 -11.15 27.67 -30.95
N GLY A 155 -11.77 26.47 -30.88
CA GLY A 155 -12.31 25.89 -29.65
C GLY A 155 -11.21 25.37 -28.73
N LYS A 156 -11.29 25.64 -27.44
CA LYS A 156 -10.32 25.26 -26.43
C LYS A 156 -10.64 23.92 -25.76
N HIS A 157 -11.91 23.57 -25.57
CA HIS A 157 -12.30 22.36 -24.85
C HIS A 157 -12.96 21.30 -25.75
N GLY A 158 -12.83 20.03 -25.38
CA GLY A 158 -13.54 18.94 -26.03
C GLY A 158 -15.03 19.02 -25.74
N ILE A 159 -15.40 18.78 -24.49
CA ILE A 159 -16.77 18.86 -23.99
C ILE A 159 -16.83 19.88 -22.86
N TYR A 160 -17.76 20.83 -22.98
CA TYR A 160 -18.09 21.79 -21.93
C TYR A 160 -19.44 21.45 -21.32
N LEU A 161 -19.47 21.21 -20.00
CA LEU A 161 -20.68 20.94 -19.24
C LEU A 161 -21.12 22.23 -18.53
N ASN A 162 -22.13 22.92 -19.04
CA ASN A 162 -22.56 24.21 -18.54
C ASN A 162 -23.83 24.12 -17.67
N ALA A 163 -23.92 24.95 -16.63
CA ALA A 163 -25.06 25.05 -15.71
C ALA A 163 -25.50 23.68 -15.14
N GLU A 164 -26.79 23.33 -15.16
CA GLU A 164 -27.34 22.11 -14.56
C GLU A 164 -27.25 20.88 -15.49
N THR A 165 -26.09 20.70 -16.12
CA THR A 165 -25.86 19.63 -17.11
C THR A 165 -25.46 18.31 -16.46
N LYS A 166 -25.93 17.21 -17.05
CA LYS A 166 -25.65 15.84 -16.63
C LYS A 166 -25.15 15.01 -17.79
N LEU A 167 -24.10 14.25 -17.57
CA LEU A 167 -23.50 13.34 -18.54
C LEU A 167 -23.59 11.90 -18.02
N TYR A 168 -24.31 11.05 -18.76
CA TYR A 168 -24.46 9.63 -18.49
C TYR A 168 -23.81 8.81 -19.62
N ILE A 169 -22.78 8.03 -19.30
CA ILE A 169 -22.10 7.11 -20.21
C ILE A 169 -22.41 5.68 -19.72
N SER A 170 -23.32 5.00 -20.42
CA SER A 170 -23.99 3.82 -19.88
C SER A 170 -24.03 2.63 -20.82
N ASN A 171 -24.22 1.44 -20.24
CA ASN A 171 -24.51 0.18 -20.92
C ASN A 171 -23.47 -0.22 -21.96
N GLY A 172 -22.19 -0.20 -21.59
CA GLY A 172 -21.09 -0.55 -22.49
C GLY A 172 -20.76 0.53 -23.52
N SER A 173 -21.10 1.79 -23.23
CA SER A 173 -20.69 2.93 -24.05
C SER A 173 -19.20 3.20 -23.89
N ALA A 174 -18.55 3.67 -24.95
CA ALA A 174 -17.14 4.03 -24.96
C ALA A 174 -16.96 5.43 -25.55
N VAL A 175 -16.40 6.36 -24.76
CA VAL A 175 -16.10 7.73 -25.18
C VAL A 175 -14.60 7.96 -25.16
N GLU A 176 -14.03 8.35 -26.30
CA GLU A 176 -12.61 8.65 -26.47
C GLU A 176 -12.44 10.13 -26.85
N ILE A 177 -11.73 10.91 -26.03
CA ILE A 177 -11.47 12.35 -26.27
C ILE A 177 -9.96 12.55 -26.40
N SER A 178 -9.49 13.15 -27.50
CA SER A 178 -8.06 13.38 -27.72
C SER A 178 -7.73 14.57 -28.62
N GLY A 179 -6.46 15.01 -28.60
CA GLY A 179 -5.93 16.04 -29.51
C GLY A 179 -6.18 17.50 -29.10
N PHE A 180 -6.82 17.74 -27.96
CA PHE A 180 -7.08 19.08 -27.42
C PHE A 180 -5.83 19.67 -26.74
N ASN A 181 -4.74 19.77 -27.48
CA ASN A 181 -3.40 20.06 -26.96
C ASN A 181 -3.07 21.56 -26.80
N SER A 182 -3.95 22.47 -27.23
CA SER A 182 -3.77 23.92 -27.10
C SER A 182 -3.67 24.39 -25.65
N ILE A 183 -3.07 25.56 -25.43
CA ILE A 183 -2.89 26.11 -24.07
C ILE A 183 -4.25 26.31 -23.40
N GLY A 184 -4.42 25.73 -22.21
CA GLY A 184 -5.67 25.86 -21.45
C GLY A 184 -6.77 24.88 -21.87
N SER A 185 -6.51 24.01 -22.86
CA SER A 185 -7.48 23.06 -23.39
C SER A 185 -7.65 21.80 -22.56
N SER A 186 -8.90 21.44 -22.26
CA SER A 186 -9.24 20.21 -21.54
C SER A 186 -10.16 19.32 -22.37
N GLY A 187 -10.06 18.01 -22.17
CA GLY A 187 -10.98 17.05 -22.79
C GLY A 187 -12.40 17.24 -22.28
N LEU A 188 -12.56 17.22 -20.95
CA LEU A 188 -13.82 17.57 -20.27
C LEU A 188 -13.61 18.81 -19.38
N PHE A 189 -14.48 19.80 -19.53
CA PHE A 189 -14.34 21.09 -18.85
C PHE A 189 -15.66 21.62 -18.28
N GLN A 190 -15.56 22.26 -17.11
CA GLN A 190 -16.56 23.16 -16.57
C GLN A 190 -15.88 24.06 -15.54
N ASP A 191 -16.26 25.34 -15.50
CA ASP A 191 -15.84 26.27 -14.46
C ASP A 191 -17.02 26.80 -13.63
N ALA A 192 -16.72 27.38 -12.47
CA ALA A 192 -17.73 27.94 -11.58
C ALA A 192 -18.33 29.27 -12.05
N SER A 193 -17.80 29.90 -13.11
CA SER A 193 -18.27 31.23 -13.54
C SER A 193 -19.70 31.19 -14.10
N ASP A 194 -20.14 30.02 -14.54
CA ASP A 194 -21.47 29.81 -15.10
C ASP A 194 -22.48 29.20 -14.11
N ARG A 195 -22.16 29.14 -12.82
CA ARG A 195 -23.05 28.60 -11.77
C ARG A 195 -23.51 29.66 -10.78
N THR A 196 -24.78 29.58 -10.38
CA THR A 196 -25.31 30.29 -9.22
C THR A 196 -25.46 29.34 -8.04
N GLU A 197 -25.49 29.87 -6.80
CA GLU A 197 -25.68 29.05 -5.59
C GLU A 197 -26.97 28.21 -5.58
N SER A 198 -27.98 28.57 -6.39
CA SER A 198 -29.24 27.83 -6.49
C SER A 198 -29.21 26.66 -7.47
N MET A 199 -28.19 26.56 -8.32
CA MET A 199 -28.11 25.54 -9.38
C MET A 199 -27.56 24.21 -8.86
N SER A 200 -28.17 23.11 -9.31
CA SER A 200 -27.67 21.77 -9.05
C SER A 200 -26.23 21.59 -9.57
N PRO A 201 -25.37 20.81 -8.88
CA PRO A 201 -24.07 20.41 -9.41
C PRO A 201 -24.17 19.66 -10.73
N VAL A 202 -23.17 19.83 -11.58
CA VAL A 202 -22.96 18.97 -12.76
C VAL A 202 -22.82 17.52 -12.30
N GLU A 203 -23.49 16.61 -13.00
CA GLU A 203 -23.47 15.18 -12.71
C GLU A 203 -22.74 14.43 -13.83
N ILE A 204 -21.77 13.58 -13.47
CA ILE A 204 -21.02 12.75 -14.42
C ILE A 204 -21.09 11.31 -13.94
N VAL A 205 -21.73 10.45 -14.73
CA VAL A 205 -21.92 9.04 -14.38
C VAL A 205 -21.41 8.15 -15.49
N ILE A 206 -20.51 7.23 -15.15
CA ILE A 206 -20.01 6.18 -16.04
C ILE A 206 -20.42 4.85 -15.40
N ASP A 207 -21.33 4.12 -16.05
CA ASP A 207 -21.91 2.90 -15.48
C ASP A 207 -22.08 1.75 -16.47
N ASN A 208 -22.37 0.57 -15.92
CA ASN A 208 -22.67 -0.66 -16.65
C ASN A 208 -21.62 -1.02 -17.71
N ARG A 209 -20.38 -1.22 -17.28
CA ARG A 209 -19.23 -1.60 -18.12
C ARG A 209 -18.85 -0.57 -19.19
N SER A 210 -19.06 0.71 -18.91
CA SER A 210 -18.74 1.79 -19.84
C SER A 210 -17.36 2.39 -19.60
N GLU A 211 -16.85 3.13 -20.59
CA GLU A 211 -15.51 3.69 -20.56
C GLU A 211 -15.48 5.16 -21.02
N LEU A 212 -14.71 5.98 -20.30
CA LEU A 212 -14.31 7.33 -20.70
C LEU A 212 -12.78 7.40 -20.74
N SER A 213 -12.23 7.59 -21.93
CA SER A 213 -10.79 7.68 -22.19
C SER A 213 -10.44 9.08 -22.70
N ILE A 214 -9.53 9.78 -22.03
CA ILE A 214 -9.10 11.14 -22.37
C ILE A 214 -7.58 11.20 -22.48
N SER A 215 -7.08 11.79 -23.56
CA SER A 215 -5.63 11.93 -23.78
C SER A 215 -5.25 13.23 -24.49
N ASP A 216 -3.94 13.53 -24.48
CA ASP A 216 -3.33 14.59 -25.29
C ASP A 216 -3.94 15.98 -25.10
N CYS A 217 -4.28 16.33 -23.85
CA CYS A 217 -4.88 17.62 -23.52
C CYS A 217 -3.84 18.66 -23.05
N GLY A 218 -4.00 19.92 -23.43
CA GLY A 218 -3.09 21.01 -23.08
C GLY A 218 -3.25 21.61 -21.68
N TYR A 219 -4.27 21.20 -20.92
CA TYR A 219 -4.50 21.69 -19.56
C TYR A 219 -4.79 20.57 -18.57
N GLY A 220 -6.02 20.05 -18.57
CA GLY A 220 -6.46 18.90 -17.79
C GLY A 220 -7.08 17.86 -18.72
N GLY A 221 -7.00 16.58 -18.40
CA GLY A 221 -7.89 15.61 -19.05
C GLY A 221 -9.35 15.91 -18.65
N ILE A 222 -9.58 15.97 -17.34
CA ILE A 222 -10.84 16.39 -16.73
C ILE A 222 -10.59 17.62 -15.86
N THR A 223 -11.35 18.68 -16.06
CA THR A 223 -11.30 19.89 -15.24
C THR A 223 -12.71 20.36 -14.96
N VAL A 224 -13.28 19.92 -13.84
CA VAL A 224 -14.68 20.18 -13.49
C VAL A 224 -14.75 20.67 -12.05
N ASP A 225 -15.45 21.78 -11.85
CA ASP A 225 -15.59 22.48 -10.58
C ASP A 225 -16.85 22.08 -9.83
N GLU A 226 -16.63 21.42 -8.69
CA GLU A 226 -17.68 20.90 -7.80
C GLU A 226 -18.72 19.93 -8.42
N PRO A 227 -18.36 18.92 -9.25
CA PRO A 227 -19.32 17.96 -9.77
C PRO A 227 -19.70 16.87 -8.76
N ASN A 228 -20.78 16.15 -9.06
CA ASN A 228 -21.05 14.81 -8.55
C ASN A 228 -20.63 13.77 -9.60
N MET A 229 -19.47 13.16 -9.42
CA MET A 229 -18.91 12.15 -10.31
C MET A 229 -19.05 10.74 -9.70
N THR A 230 -19.59 9.79 -10.47
CA THR A 230 -19.72 8.39 -10.07
C THR A 230 -19.22 7.46 -11.19
N VAL A 231 -18.34 6.54 -10.86
CA VAL A 231 -17.90 5.44 -11.74
C VAL A 231 -18.31 4.13 -11.08
N ARG A 232 -19.22 3.38 -11.71
CA ARG A 232 -19.79 2.17 -11.11
C ARG A 232 -20.01 1.02 -12.09
N ASP A 233 -20.28 -0.15 -11.54
CA ASP A 233 -20.70 -1.36 -12.26
C ASP A 233 -19.68 -1.78 -13.33
N HIS A 234 -18.43 -1.99 -12.91
CA HIS A 234 -17.29 -2.38 -13.73
C HIS A 234 -16.90 -1.38 -14.84
N SER A 235 -17.11 -0.09 -14.58
CA SER A 235 -16.81 0.98 -15.54
C SER A 235 -15.46 1.62 -15.30
N LYS A 236 -14.96 2.37 -16.29
CA LYS A 236 -13.59 2.88 -16.27
C LYS A 236 -13.47 4.32 -16.72
N ILE A 237 -12.59 5.05 -16.06
CA ILE A 237 -12.03 6.31 -16.55
C ILE A 237 -10.53 6.13 -16.77
N TYR A 238 -10.02 6.55 -17.93
CA TYR A 238 -8.60 6.57 -18.26
C TYR A 238 -8.18 7.97 -18.71
N VAL A 239 -7.16 8.54 -18.07
CA VAL A 239 -6.59 9.86 -18.39
C VAL A 239 -5.07 9.77 -18.49
N THR A 240 -4.51 10.14 -19.65
CA THR A 240 -3.07 10.05 -19.91
C THR A 240 -2.54 11.18 -20.78
N ASN A 241 -1.24 11.48 -20.67
CA ASN A 241 -0.56 12.49 -21.48
C ASN A 241 -1.23 13.89 -21.48
N CYS A 242 -1.97 14.23 -20.42
CA CYS A 242 -2.62 15.52 -20.28
C CYS A 242 -1.74 16.53 -19.51
N GLY A 243 -2.04 17.81 -19.69
CA GLY A 243 -1.27 18.93 -19.14
C GLY A 243 -0.08 19.33 -20.01
N LEU A 244 -0.19 19.18 -21.33
CA LEU A 244 0.79 19.70 -22.29
C LEU A 244 0.94 21.22 -22.13
N ASN A 245 1.99 21.81 -22.71
CA ASN A 245 2.18 23.28 -22.72
C ASN A 245 2.15 23.97 -21.33
N GLY A 246 2.48 23.24 -20.26
CA GLY A 246 2.50 23.78 -18.89
C GLY A 246 1.15 23.75 -18.17
N GLY A 247 0.18 22.96 -18.65
CA GLY A 247 -1.12 22.74 -18.04
C GLY A 247 -1.08 22.08 -16.63
N ARG A 248 -2.28 21.83 -16.06
CA ARG A 248 -2.42 21.26 -14.71
C ARG A 248 -2.02 19.78 -14.64
N GLY A 249 -2.46 18.95 -15.58
CA GLY A 249 -2.17 17.51 -15.62
C GLY A 249 -3.39 16.64 -15.93
N GLY A 250 -3.64 15.62 -15.12
CA GLY A 250 -4.70 14.62 -15.36
C GLY A 250 -6.09 15.09 -14.95
N ILE A 251 -6.55 14.68 -13.77
CA ILE A 251 -7.93 14.90 -13.29
C ILE A 251 -7.98 16.04 -12.26
N GLN A 252 -8.98 16.91 -12.39
CA GLN A 252 -9.42 17.79 -11.33
C GLN A 252 -10.94 17.71 -11.19
N CYS A 253 -11.39 17.24 -10.03
CA CYS A 253 -12.78 17.07 -9.64
C CYS A 253 -12.96 17.70 -8.25
N LEU A 254 -13.38 18.96 -8.20
CA LEU A 254 -13.45 19.72 -6.94
C LEU A 254 -14.73 19.47 -6.12
N GLY A 255 -15.55 18.51 -6.55
CA GLY A 255 -16.75 18.06 -5.84
C GLY A 255 -16.57 16.66 -5.25
N THR A 256 -17.57 15.79 -5.44
CA THR A 256 -17.56 14.41 -4.95
C THR A 256 -17.27 13.43 -6.06
N CYS A 257 -16.34 12.51 -5.81
CA CYS A 257 -16.04 11.37 -6.68
C CYS A 257 -16.27 10.05 -5.93
N ARG A 258 -17.05 9.15 -6.52
CA ARG A 258 -17.33 7.79 -6.03
C ARG A 258 -16.89 6.77 -7.07
N VAL A 259 -16.16 5.75 -6.64
CA VAL A 259 -15.74 4.62 -7.47
C VAL A 259 -16.22 3.33 -6.80
N GLU A 260 -17.15 2.65 -7.47
CA GLU A 260 -18.01 1.62 -6.86
C GLU A 260 -18.15 0.37 -7.75
N ASN A 261 -18.50 -0.76 -7.15
CA ASN A 261 -18.90 -2.00 -7.82
C ASN A 261 -17.89 -2.48 -8.89
N GLY A 262 -16.63 -2.65 -8.49
CA GLY A 262 -15.58 -3.24 -9.32
C GLY A 262 -15.09 -2.34 -10.45
N SER A 263 -15.15 -1.02 -10.25
CA SER A 263 -14.80 0.01 -11.23
C SER A 263 -13.40 0.57 -11.02
N SER A 264 -12.90 1.30 -12.02
CA SER A 264 -11.52 1.80 -11.97
C SER A 264 -11.38 3.25 -12.47
N ILE A 265 -10.51 4.02 -11.82
CA ILE A 265 -10.00 5.31 -12.34
C ILE A 265 -8.49 5.24 -12.48
N ILE A 266 -7.99 5.56 -13.67
CA ILE A 266 -6.57 5.56 -14.00
C ILE A 266 -6.18 6.94 -14.52
N SER A 267 -5.34 7.66 -13.80
CA SER A 267 -4.79 8.97 -14.19
C SER A 267 -3.26 8.92 -14.18
N ASN A 268 -2.69 8.36 -15.23
CA ASN A 268 -1.28 7.98 -15.30
C ASN A 268 -0.53 8.74 -16.38
N ASN A 269 0.79 8.91 -16.18
CA ASN A 269 1.70 9.46 -17.19
C ASN A 269 1.28 10.85 -17.71
N ASN A 270 0.66 11.67 -16.87
CA ASN A 270 0.32 13.05 -17.21
C ASN A 270 1.55 13.94 -17.03
N VAL A 271 1.69 14.92 -17.92
CA VAL A 271 2.90 15.76 -18.04
C VAL A 271 2.71 17.18 -17.49
N GLY A 272 1.50 17.49 -17.01
CA GLY A 272 1.20 18.79 -16.41
C GLY A 272 2.00 19.07 -15.14
N ARG A 273 2.16 20.36 -14.84
CA ARG A 273 3.06 20.86 -13.79
C ARG A 273 2.49 20.71 -12.38
N LEU A 274 1.17 20.58 -12.22
CA LEU A 274 0.53 20.60 -10.91
C LEU A 274 0.35 19.20 -10.33
N GLN A 275 -0.43 18.35 -11.00
CA GLN A 275 -0.92 17.11 -10.38
C GLN A 275 -1.30 16.00 -11.36
N GLY A 276 -1.20 14.75 -10.93
CA GLY A 276 -1.83 13.61 -11.61
C GLY A 276 -3.35 13.60 -11.42
N ALA A 277 -3.83 13.80 -10.18
CA ALA A 277 -5.25 13.93 -9.86
C ALA A 277 -5.48 14.82 -8.62
N PHE A 278 -6.61 15.52 -8.59
CA PHE A 278 -7.11 16.21 -7.40
C PHE A 278 -8.61 15.99 -7.26
N PHE A 279 -8.98 15.38 -6.14
CA PHE A 279 -10.37 15.24 -5.70
C PHE A 279 -10.58 16.08 -4.46
N ASN A 280 -11.71 16.78 -4.35
CA ASN A 280 -12.10 17.33 -3.06
C ASN A 280 -12.59 16.19 -2.16
N HIS A 281 -13.69 15.52 -2.53
CA HIS A 281 -14.15 14.31 -1.85
C HIS A 281 -13.92 13.06 -2.72
N LEU A 282 -13.32 12.03 -2.14
CA LEU A 282 -13.04 10.76 -2.81
C LEU A 282 -13.53 9.58 -1.96
N TYR A 283 -14.33 8.71 -2.56
CA TYR A 283 -14.78 7.45 -1.97
C TYR A 283 -14.44 6.31 -2.92
N LEU A 284 -13.56 5.42 -2.48
CA LEU A 284 -13.15 4.22 -3.23
C LEU A 284 -13.64 2.99 -2.47
N ASP A 285 -14.58 2.24 -3.06
CA ASP A 285 -15.18 1.08 -2.41
C ASP A 285 -14.24 -0.15 -2.37
N GLY A 286 -14.64 -1.12 -1.57
CA GLY A 286 -13.87 -2.34 -1.32
C GLY A 286 -13.64 -3.27 -2.51
N THR A 287 -14.28 -3.01 -3.66
CA THR A 287 -14.19 -3.84 -4.86
C THR A 287 -13.45 -3.14 -6.00
N SER A 288 -13.19 -1.85 -5.86
CA SER A 288 -12.73 -0.96 -6.91
C SER A 288 -11.25 -0.60 -6.75
N ASP A 289 -10.67 -0.06 -7.82
CA ASP A 289 -9.27 0.33 -7.85
C ASP A 289 -9.03 1.73 -8.44
N MET A 290 -7.94 2.35 -8.01
CA MET A 290 -7.49 3.63 -8.54
C MET A 290 -5.97 3.66 -8.72
N SER A 291 -5.51 4.22 -9.83
CA SER A 291 -4.09 4.42 -10.14
C SER A 291 -3.81 5.87 -10.53
N VAL A 292 -2.84 6.50 -9.85
CA VAL A 292 -2.33 7.84 -10.15
C VAL A 292 -0.81 7.80 -10.15
N CYS A 293 -0.25 7.25 -11.23
CA CYS A 293 1.15 6.85 -11.31
C CYS A 293 1.91 7.50 -12.47
N GLY A 294 3.22 7.70 -12.32
CA GLY A 294 4.08 8.15 -13.41
C GLY A 294 3.87 9.62 -13.83
N ASN A 295 3.22 10.45 -13.00
CA ASN A 295 2.91 11.83 -13.37
C ASN A 295 4.09 12.78 -13.08
N LYS A 296 4.29 13.77 -13.96
CA LYS A 296 5.37 14.77 -13.83
C LYS A 296 5.05 15.94 -12.90
N GLY A 297 3.78 16.08 -12.52
CA GLY A 297 3.32 17.19 -11.69
C GLY A 297 3.98 17.21 -10.31
N ALA A 298 3.93 18.37 -9.66
CA ALA A 298 4.45 18.54 -8.31
C ALA A 298 3.84 17.56 -7.29
N ARG A 299 2.66 17.00 -7.57
CA ARG A 299 1.92 16.02 -6.76
C ARG A 299 1.36 14.88 -7.63
N GLY A 300 1.27 13.67 -7.12
CA GLY A 300 0.52 12.57 -7.73
C GLY A 300 -0.98 12.79 -7.50
N LEU A 301 -1.44 12.40 -6.32
CA LEU A 301 -2.83 12.54 -5.87
C LEU A 301 -2.97 13.61 -4.78
N ARG A 302 -3.97 14.47 -4.92
CA ARG A 302 -4.39 15.44 -3.89
C ARG A 302 -5.81 15.13 -3.43
N ILE A 303 -6.04 15.21 -2.12
CA ILE A 303 -7.38 15.09 -1.53
C ILE A 303 -7.64 16.33 -0.64
N GLY A 304 -8.64 17.12 -1.00
CA GLY A 304 -8.94 18.43 -0.37
C GLY A 304 -10.02 18.39 0.71
N GLY A 305 -10.80 17.32 0.77
CA GLY A 305 -11.89 17.09 1.70
C GLY A 305 -11.84 15.66 2.22
N ASN A 306 -12.99 14.99 2.33
CA ASN A 306 -13.03 13.61 2.82
C ASN A 306 -12.48 12.63 1.77
N GLY A 307 -11.48 11.84 2.14
CA GLY A 307 -10.99 10.70 1.38
C GLY A 307 -11.22 9.41 2.15
N VAL A 308 -11.95 8.45 1.60
CA VAL A 308 -12.15 7.13 2.21
C VAL A 308 -11.71 6.06 1.22
N ILE A 309 -10.71 5.29 1.62
CA ILE A 309 -10.26 4.09 0.91
C ILE A 309 -10.74 2.89 1.71
N ASP A 310 -11.81 2.26 1.23
CA ASP A 310 -12.58 1.29 2.02
C ASP A 310 -11.95 -0.11 2.03
N THR A 311 -12.48 -0.98 2.90
CA THR A 311 -12.02 -2.35 3.11
C THR A 311 -12.01 -3.14 1.80
N GLY A 312 -10.83 -3.54 1.33
CA GLY A 312 -10.63 -4.28 0.08
C GLY A 312 -10.25 -3.42 -1.14
N ALA A 313 -10.39 -2.10 -1.03
CA ALA A 313 -10.05 -1.15 -2.09
C ALA A 313 -8.56 -1.19 -2.44
N LYS A 314 -8.21 -0.85 -3.68
CA LYS A 314 -6.81 -0.76 -4.12
C LYS A 314 -6.47 0.64 -4.64
N LEU A 315 -5.47 1.29 -4.05
CA LEU A 315 -5.00 2.61 -4.47
C LEU A 315 -3.49 2.59 -4.70
N ASN A 316 -3.05 2.95 -5.91
CA ASN A 316 -1.64 3.07 -6.27
C ASN A 316 -1.30 4.52 -6.65
N VAL A 317 -0.34 5.12 -5.95
CA VAL A 317 0.13 6.50 -6.16
C VAL A 317 1.65 6.50 -6.27
N ASP A 318 2.15 5.76 -7.26
CA ASP A 318 3.56 5.40 -7.38
C ASP A 318 4.27 6.16 -8.50
N ARG A 319 5.60 6.28 -8.40
CA ARG A 319 6.47 6.76 -9.49
C ARG A 319 6.13 8.16 -10.02
N ASN A 320 5.51 9.01 -9.21
CA ASN A 320 5.28 10.40 -9.59
C ASN A 320 6.57 11.21 -9.37
N GLU A 321 6.90 12.16 -10.25
CA GLU A 321 8.10 12.99 -10.09
C GLU A 321 8.01 13.90 -8.84
N GLY A 322 6.80 14.22 -8.40
CA GLY A 322 6.49 14.99 -7.21
C GLY A 322 6.26 14.15 -5.95
N THR A 323 5.46 14.68 -5.01
CA THR A 323 4.98 13.91 -3.85
C THR A 323 3.91 12.94 -4.31
N GLY A 324 3.86 11.73 -3.74
CA GLY A 324 2.81 10.75 -4.05
C GLY A 324 1.42 11.27 -3.67
N LEU A 325 1.07 11.20 -2.37
CA LEU A 325 -0.21 11.65 -1.82
C LEU A 325 -0.06 12.96 -1.03
N GLN A 326 -0.92 13.93 -1.33
CA GLN A 326 -1.06 15.13 -0.52
C GLN A 326 -2.47 15.22 0.07
N ILE A 327 -2.53 15.26 1.40
CA ILE A 327 -3.73 15.63 2.14
C ILE A 327 -3.75 17.15 2.17
N HIS A 328 -4.55 17.73 1.29
CA HIS A 328 -4.48 19.14 0.94
C HIS A 328 -5.30 20.00 1.90
N THR A 329 -4.75 21.16 2.25
CA THR A 329 -5.50 22.24 2.89
C THR A 329 -5.20 23.56 2.18
N GLY A 330 -6.19 24.44 2.15
CA GLY A 330 -6.12 25.77 1.53
C GLY A 330 -6.79 26.83 2.40
N GLN A 331 -6.67 28.11 2.02
CA GLN A 331 -6.91 29.23 2.94
C GLN A 331 -8.28 29.32 3.59
N ASN A 332 -9.34 28.68 3.07
CA ASN A 332 -10.64 28.52 3.75
C ASN A 332 -11.55 27.40 3.18
N PHE A 333 -11.14 26.69 2.11
CA PHE A 333 -12.06 25.84 1.32
C PHE A 333 -11.73 24.35 1.37
N TYR A 334 -10.48 23.99 1.68
CA TYR A 334 -10.02 22.60 1.66
C TYR A 334 -9.47 22.20 3.03
N PHE A 335 -10.01 21.11 3.56
CA PHE A 335 -9.65 20.49 4.83
C PHE A 335 -9.58 18.96 4.62
N GLY A 336 -8.48 18.51 4.00
CA GLY A 336 -8.30 17.11 3.64
C GLY A 336 -8.35 16.18 4.86
N ASN A 337 -9.25 15.22 4.87
CA ASN A 337 -9.42 14.24 5.92
C ASN A 337 -9.46 12.85 5.29
N VAL A 338 -8.34 12.15 5.31
CA VAL A 338 -8.15 10.90 4.58
C VAL A 338 -8.06 9.72 5.55
N GLN A 339 -8.84 8.68 5.28
CA GLN A 339 -8.91 7.45 6.07
C GLN A 339 -8.68 6.23 5.17
N ILE A 340 -7.73 5.38 5.57
CA ILE A 340 -7.49 4.06 4.99
C ILE A 340 -8.07 3.02 5.95
N LYS A 341 -9.06 2.26 5.48
CA LYS A 341 -9.79 1.27 6.27
C LYS A 341 -9.06 -0.08 6.34
N PRO A 342 -9.36 -0.94 7.34
CA PRO A 342 -8.78 -2.27 7.44
C PRO A 342 -8.98 -3.06 6.14
N GLY A 343 -8.00 -3.83 5.70
CA GLY A 343 -8.06 -4.61 4.45
C GLY A 343 -7.94 -3.81 3.15
N ALA A 344 -7.91 -2.48 3.20
CA ALA A 344 -7.55 -1.66 2.04
C ALA A 344 -6.06 -1.83 1.69
N LYS A 345 -5.72 -1.75 0.40
CA LYS A 345 -4.35 -1.86 -0.10
C LYS A 345 -3.91 -0.57 -0.76
N VAL A 346 -2.92 0.09 -0.19
CA VAL A 346 -2.46 1.42 -0.63
C VAL A 346 -0.95 1.42 -0.83
N SER A 347 -0.52 1.66 -2.08
CA SER A 347 0.89 1.83 -2.45
C SER A 347 1.21 3.29 -2.75
N ILE A 348 2.26 3.82 -2.13
CA ILE A 348 2.78 5.17 -2.32
C ILE A 348 4.31 5.09 -2.38
N CYS A 349 4.80 4.55 -3.49
CA CYS A 349 6.20 4.14 -3.64
C CYS A 349 6.92 4.84 -4.80
N GLU A 350 8.24 4.92 -4.71
CA GLU A 350 9.12 5.37 -5.80
C GLU A 350 8.83 6.81 -6.29
N ASN A 351 8.25 7.67 -5.45
CA ASN A 351 7.98 9.05 -5.83
C ASN A 351 9.23 9.93 -5.72
N GLY A 352 9.33 10.95 -6.57
CA GLY A 352 10.50 11.84 -6.67
C GLY A 352 10.62 12.86 -5.54
N LYS A 353 9.62 12.94 -4.64
CA LYS A 353 9.67 13.67 -3.38
C LYS A 353 9.15 12.77 -2.25
N SER A 354 8.37 13.30 -1.32
CA SER A 354 7.81 12.48 -0.24
C SER A 354 6.71 11.55 -0.71
N GLY A 355 6.54 10.44 -0.01
CA GLY A 355 5.38 9.57 -0.21
C GLY A 355 4.10 10.34 0.14
N ILE A 356 3.98 10.75 1.41
CA ILE A 356 2.80 11.46 1.93
C ILE A 356 3.17 12.83 2.47
N ASP A 357 2.46 13.88 2.05
CA ASP A 357 2.45 15.17 2.76
C ASP A 357 1.06 15.39 3.39
N ASN A 358 0.99 15.34 4.72
CA ASN A 358 -0.24 15.56 5.48
C ASN A 358 -0.32 16.98 6.03
N TYR A 359 -1.20 17.81 5.47
CA TYR A 359 -1.46 19.15 5.98
C TYR A 359 -2.70 19.26 6.89
N TYR A 360 -3.49 18.20 7.09
CA TYR A 360 -4.67 18.30 7.94
C TYR A 360 -4.94 17.04 8.75
N LYS A 361 -5.61 16.03 8.19
CA LYS A 361 -5.91 14.78 8.90
C LYS A 361 -5.67 13.56 8.02
N PHE A 362 -4.86 12.63 8.53
CA PHE A 362 -4.61 11.35 7.88
C PHE A 362 -4.68 10.21 8.90
N SER A 363 -5.37 9.13 8.58
CA SER A 363 -5.35 7.91 9.39
C SER A 363 -5.27 6.64 8.55
N ALA A 364 -4.47 5.69 9.01
CA ALA A 364 -4.46 4.31 8.52
C ALA A 364 -4.83 3.38 9.67
N GLU A 365 -5.95 2.68 9.54
CA GLU A 365 -6.51 1.82 10.59
C GLU A 365 -5.82 0.45 10.64
N ASN A 366 -5.83 -0.19 11.81
CA ASN A 366 -5.25 -1.51 12.01
C ASN A 366 -5.83 -2.53 10.99
N GLY A 367 -4.95 -3.31 10.36
CA GLY A 367 -5.30 -4.26 9.31
C GLY A 367 -5.31 -3.69 7.89
N ALA A 368 -5.05 -2.38 7.70
CA ALA A 368 -4.77 -1.82 6.38
C ALA A 368 -3.38 -2.21 5.87
N GLU A 369 -3.22 -2.35 4.55
CA GLU A 369 -1.93 -2.58 3.89
C GLU A 369 -1.45 -1.26 3.27
N LEU A 370 -0.79 -0.41 4.08
CA LEU A 370 -0.18 0.85 3.62
C LEU A 370 1.33 0.67 3.37
N MET A 371 1.77 0.87 2.13
CA MET A 371 3.18 0.82 1.75
C MET A 371 3.68 2.20 1.31
N VAL A 372 4.71 2.70 2.00
CA VAL A 372 5.37 3.98 1.70
C VAL A 372 6.87 3.75 1.59
N LYS A 373 7.35 3.41 0.38
CA LYS A 373 8.73 2.94 0.19
C LYS A 373 9.46 3.62 -0.96
N LYS A 374 10.79 3.71 -0.87
CA LYS A 374 11.67 4.15 -1.97
C LYS A 374 11.36 5.56 -2.50
N ASN A 375 10.78 6.42 -1.66
CA ASN A 375 10.52 7.80 -2.05
C ASN A 375 11.80 8.63 -1.88
N LYS A 376 12.11 9.53 -2.83
CA LYS A 376 13.28 10.43 -2.80
C LYS A 376 13.08 11.61 -1.85
N GLY A 377 12.37 11.40 -0.76
CA GLY A 377 11.81 12.38 0.17
C GLY A 377 11.76 11.78 1.57
N CYS A 378 11.14 12.48 2.52
CA CYS A 378 10.63 11.78 3.69
C CYS A 378 9.61 10.74 3.22
N GLY A 379 9.51 9.57 3.88
CA GLY A 379 8.39 8.67 3.61
C GLY A 379 7.07 9.40 3.84
N ILE A 380 6.95 10.01 5.02
CA ILE A 380 5.80 10.82 5.43
C ILE A 380 6.27 12.15 5.99
N ARG A 381 5.61 13.25 5.60
CA ARG A 381 5.64 14.54 6.29
C ARG A 381 4.30 14.79 6.95
N ASN A 382 4.28 14.80 8.27
CA ASN A 382 3.13 15.17 9.06
C ASN A 382 3.27 16.60 9.57
N TYR A 383 2.40 17.49 9.09
CA TYR A 383 2.33 18.88 9.53
C TYR A 383 1.20 19.12 10.53
N ASN A 384 0.30 18.16 10.73
CA ASN A 384 -0.89 18.34 11.57
C ASN A 384 -1.28 17.01 12.24
N GLU A 385 -2.50 16.50 12.10
CA GLU A 385 -2.96 15.32 12.84
C GLU A 385 -2.80 14.03 12.03
N MET A 386 -2.09 13.04 12.58
CA MET A 386 -1.86 11.74 11.97
C MET A 386 -1.98 10.59 12.99
N SER A 387 -2.66 9.51 12.58
CA SER A 387 -2.74 8.24 13.32
C SER A 387 -2.41 7.08 12.40
N LEU A 388 -1.41 6.28 12.73
CA LEU A 388 -0.99 5.12 11.96
C LEU A 388 -1.09 3.87 12.85
N ASP A 389 -2.07 3.02 12.61
CA ASP A 389 -2.17 1.70 13.26
C ASP A 389 -1.80 0.56 12.31
N ALA A 390 -1.40 0.90 11.09
CA ALA A 390 -0.84 -0.03 10.11
C ALA A 390 0.06 0.72 9.11
N GLY A 391 1.07 0.03 8.58
CA GLY A 391 1.87 0.49 7.46
C GLY A 391 3.34 0.12 7.53
N SER A 392 4.00 0.17 6.37
CA SER A 392 5.43 -0.02 6.20
C SER A 392 6.04 1.20 5.51
N ILE A 393 6.88 1.92 6.25
CA ILE A 393 7.56 3.15 5.85
C ILE A 393 9.07 2.86 5.81
N CYS A 394 9.58 2.42 4.67
CA CYS A 394 10.97 1.97 4.60
C CYS A 394 11.71 2.42 3.33
N GLU A 395 13.03 2.48 3.40
CA GLU A 395 13.90 2.77 2.23
C GLU A 395 13.64 4.16 1.61
N ASN A 396 13.22 5.15 2.40
CA ASN A 396 13.02 6.52 1.91
C ASN A 396 14.29 7.36 2.15
N GLU A 397 14.70 8.18 1.18
CA GLU A 397 16.03 8.82 1.18
C GLU A 397 16.04 10.25 0.60
N THR A 398 16.84 11.17 1.19
CA THR A 398 17.16 12.50 0.62
C THR A 398 18.53 13.04 1.05
N GLU A 399 19.05 14.05 0.34
CA GLU A 399 20.14 14.94 0.78
C GLU A 399 19.75 15.95 1.91
N GLY A 400 18.70 15.69 2.72
CA GLY A 400 18.16 16.62 3.73
C GLY A 400 17.43 15.93 4.90
N HIS A 401 16.40 16.54 5.50
CA HIS A 401 15.60 15.94 6.60
C HIS A 401 14.71 14.75 6.17
N GLY A 402 15.17 13.89 5.26
CA GLY A 402 14.46 12.75 4.67
C GLY A 402 14.24 11.57 5.61
N ALA A 403 13.69 11.82 6.80
CA ALA A 403 13.27 10.79 7.73
C ALA A 403 12.20 9.87 7.11
N GLY A 404 12.08 8.65 7.63
CA GLY A 404 10.89 7.81 7.40
C GLY A 404 9.63 8.61 7.69
N ILE A 405 9.58 9.27 8.87
CA ILE A 405 8.52 10.20 9.25
C ILE A 405 9.13 11.50 9.78
N LEU A 406 8.80 12.62 9.11
CA LEU A 406 9.01 13.97 9.61
C LEU A 406 7.73 14.47 10.27
N ASN A 407 7.74 14.63 11.59
CA ASN A 407 6.63 15.18 12.38
C ASN A 407 6.98 16.58 12.87
N ASP A 408 6.64 17.60 12.09
CA ASP A 408 6.92 18.99 12.45
C ASP A 408 5.84 19.90 11.88
N GLY A 409 5.17 20.65 12.75
CA GLY A 409 4.13 21.59 12.34
C GLY A 409 4.65 22.68 11.41
N THR A 410 3.80 23.15 10.51
CA THR A 410 4.12 24.24 9.58
C THR A 410 3.10 25.37 9.62
N MET A 411 3.35 26.44 8.88
CA MET A 411 2.36 27.51 8.70
C MET A 411 1.24 27.04 7.78
N ILE A 412 0.04 26.86 8.34
CA ILE A 412 -1.18 26.48 7.64
C ILE A 412 -2.20 27.61 7.80
N ASN A 413 -2.66 28.17 6.68
CA ASN A 413 -3.64 29.27 6.68
C ASN A 413 -3.24 30.45 7.59
N LYS A 414 -1.95 30.82 7.58
CA LYS A 414 -1.36 31.89 8.41
C LYS A 414 -1.36 31.61 9.92
N ALA A 415 -1.64 30.38 10.34
CA ALA A 415 -1.49 29.92 11.71
C ALA A 415 -0.38 28.85 11.78
N GLN A 416 0.43 28.89 12.83
CA GLN A 416 1.37 27.81 13.11
C GLN A 416 0.57 26.58 13.55
N SER A 417 0.72 25.48 12.81
CA SER A 417 0.15 24.19 13.20
C SER A 417 1.07 23.47 14.18
N THR A 418 0.48 22.55 14.94
CA THR A 418 1.21 21.60 15.79
C THR A 418 0.98 20.21 15.22
N ALA A 419 2.05 19.54 14.81
CA ALA A 419 1.99 18.18 14.32
C ALA A 419 1.79 17.20 15.48
N LYS A 420 0.77 16.35 15.37
CA LYS A 420 0.41 15.31 16.32
C LYS A 420 0.47 13.97 15.62
N LEU A 421 1.36 13.11 16.08
CA LEU A 421 1.57 11.77 15.52
C LEU A 421 1.26 10.73 16.58
N LYS A 422 0.42 9.77 16.21
CA LYS A 422 0.18 8.53 16.95
C LYS A 422 0.53 7.33 16.09
N ILE A 423 1.29 6.40 16.65
CA ILE A 423 1.67 5.17 15.97
C ILE A 423 1.26 3.98 16.85
N GLY A 424 0.46 3.09 16.29
CA GLY A 424 0.00 1.84 16.88
C GLY A 424 0.94 0.67 16.59
N THR A 425 0.63 -0.47 17.20
CA THR A 425 1.36 -1.73 17.09
C THR A 425 1.47 -2.22 15.64
N GLY A 426 2.62 -2.78 15.26
CA GLY A 426 2.83 -3.42 13.95
C GLY A 426 3.21 -2.47 12.82
N VAL A 427 3.23 -1.15 13.04
CA VAL A 427 3.78 -0.19 12.06
C VAL A 427 5.29 -0.36 11.98
N ARG A 428 5.81 -0.51 10.76
CA ARG A 428 7.25 -0.71 10.48
C ARG A 428 7.88 0.53 9.86
N ILE A 429 8.95 1.03 10.48
CA ILE A 429 9.75 2.18 10.06
C ILE A 429 11.22 1.77 10.04
N CYS A 430 11.76 1.49 8.85
CA CYS A 430 13.05 0.82 8.72
C CYS A 430 13.84 1.27 7.51
N ASN A 431 15.17 1.17 7.55
CA ASN A 431 16.05 1.38 6.39
C ASN A 431 15.87 2.77 5.73
N ASN A 432 15.40 3.77 6.47
CA ASN A 432 15.26 5.13 5.96
C ASN A 432 16.55 5.90 6.19
N HIS A 433 16.88 6.84 5.29
CA HIS A 433 18.12 7.60 5.35
C HIS A 433 17.86 9.12 5.38
N ALA A 434 18.20 9.74 6.50
CA ALA A 434 18.17 11.19 6.68
C ALA A 434 19.57 11.82 6.50
N GLY A 435 19.65 12.91 5.75
CA GLY A 435 20.85 13.73 5.62
C GLY A 435 21.17 14.58 6.86
N THR A 436 20.35 14.54 7.92
CA THR A 436 20.60 15.24 9.18
C THR A 436 20.38 14.33 10.39
N TYR A 437 19.23 14.41 11.05
CA TYR A 437 18.87 13.63 12.24
C TYR A 437 17.58 12.86 12.00
N GLY A 438 17.34 11.83 12.81
CA GLY A 438 16.06 11.12 12.89
C GLY A 438 15.75 10.32 11.64
N GLY A 439 16.62 9.38 11.27
CA GLY A 439 16.44 8.55 10.07
C GLY A 439 15.07 7.87 10.05
N GLY A 440 14.63 7.31 11.17
CA GLY A 440 13.29 6.73 11.32
C GLY A 440 12.21 7.79 11.55
N LEU A 441 12.32 8.50 12.68
CA LEU A 441 11.40 9.55 13.11
C LEU A 441 12.17 10.83 13.49
N TYR A 442 11.76 11.94 12.89
CA TYR A 442 12.15 13.29 13.30
C TYR A 442 10.94 14.01 13.92
N ASN A 443 10.94 14.19 15.25
CA ASN A 443 9.96 15.02 15.95
C ASN A 443 10.50 16.45 16.13
N GLY A 444 10.02 17.35 15.28
CA GLY A 444 10.48 18.73 15.15
C GLY A 444 9.93 19.69 16.22
N GLU A 445 10.30 20.96 16.09
CA GLU A 445 10.00 22.01 17.06
C GLU A 445 8.50 22.24 17.31
N ASN A 446 7.65 21.87 16.36
CA ASN A 446 6.21 21.99 16.47
C ASN A 446 5.52 20.61 16.48
N GLY A 447 6.20 19.58 16.97
CA GLY A 447 5.75 18.18 16.93
C GLY A 447 5.50 17.53 18.29
N THR A 448 4.48 16.67 18.35
CA THR A 448 4.28 15.70 19.44
C THR A 448 4.11 14.31 18.85
N ALA A 449 4.74 13.30 19.45
CA ALA A 449 4.68 11.92 18.99
C ALA A 449 4.41 10.93 20.12
N GLU A 450 3.55 9.95 19.86
CA GLU A 450 3.21 8.85 20.77
C GLU A 450 3.28 7.53 20.01
N LEU A 451 4.27 6.71 20.35
CA LEU A 451 4.50 5.39 19.77
C LEU A 451 4.07 4.32 20.79
N SER A 452 3.17 3.44 20.35
CA SER A 452 2.64 2.34 21.16
C SER A 452 3.63 1.18 21.25
N ASP A 453 3.37 0.25 22.17
CA ASP A 453 4.12 -0.99 22.25
C ASP A 453 3.98 -1.81 20.95
N GLY A 454 5.10 -2.37 20.48
CA GLY A 454 5.16 -3.18 19.26
C GLY A 454 5.24 -2.38 17.96
N VAL A 455 5.58 -1.09 18.01
CA VAL A 455 6.10 -0.37 16.84
C VAL A 455 7.45 -0.96 16.45
N ILE A 456 7.66 -1.20 15.16
CA ILE A 456 8.90 -1.76 14.62
C ILE A 456 9.73 -0.61 14.05
N LEU A 457 10.74 -0.15 14.77
CA LEU A 457 11.55 1.01 14.41
C LEU A 457 13.02 0.75 14.70
N TYR A 458 13.76 0.37 13.65
CA TYR A 458 15.20 0.06 13.72
C TYR A 458 15.83 0.13 12.33
N ASN A 459 17.16 0.08 12.27
CA ASN A 459 17.99 0.14 11.05
C ASN A 459 17.68 1.35 10.18
N ASN A 460 17.37 2.48 10.80
CA ASN A 460 17.34 3.73 10.09
C ASN A 460 18.70 4.42 10.23
N HIS A 461 18.99 5.37 9.36
CA HIS A 461 20.30 6.00 9.27
C HIS A 461 20.17 7.52 9.17
N ALA A 462 21.07 8.23 9.83
CA ALA A 462 21.13 9.68 9.88
C ALA A 462 22.59 10.16 9.78
N ALA A 463 22.84 11.19 8.99
CA ALA A 463 24.21 11.67 8.74
C ALA A 463 24.88 12.30 9.97
N LYS A 464 24.12 12.85 10.93
CA LYS A 464 24.67 13.55 12.10
C LYS A 464 24.53 12.79 13.42
N GLY A 465 23.37 12.20 13.65
CA GLY A 465 23.00 11.53 14.90
C GLY A 465 21.51 11.22 14.91
N ALA A 466 21.05 10.43 15.88
CA ALA A 466 19.68 9.94 15.96
C ALA A 466 19.28 9.12 14.73
N ASP A 467 19.95 8.02 14.47
CA ASP A 467 19.61 7.10 13.38
C ASP A 467 18.12 6.73 13.37
N ASP A 468 17.55 6.43 14.53
CA ASP A 468 16.16 6.00 14.63
C ASP A 468 15.22 7.11 15.06
N ILE A 469 15.45 7.75 16.21
CA ILE A 469 14.52 8.72 16.77
C ILE A 469 15.24 10.00 17.20
N TYR A 470 14.84 11.11 16.58
CA TYR A 470 15.19 12.46 17.00
C TYR A 470 13.99 13.16 17.64
N ASN A 471 14.18 13.74 18.82
CA ASN A 471 13.21 14.60 19.49
C ASN A 471 13.82 15.97 19.79
N THR A 472 13.18 17.03 19.30
CA THR A 472 13.55 18.40 19.65
C THR A 472 13.32 18.63 21.15
N ALA A 473 14.26 19.33 21.80
CA ALA A 473 14.10 19.72 23.20
C ALA A 473 12.80 20.49 23.47
N GLY A 474 12.11 20.15 24.57
CA GLY A 474 10.83 20.74 24.95
C GLY A 474 9.61 20.09 24.30
N GLN A 475 9.80 19.12 23.39
CA GLN A 475 8.72 18.43 22.72
C GLN A 475 8.40 17.08 23.35
N LYS A 476 7.12 16.72 23.32
CA LYS A 476 6.63 15.48 23.91
C LYS A 476 6.84 14.30 22.97
N LEU A 477 7.55 13.29 23.46
CA LEU A 477 7.72 12.00 22.81
C LEU A 477 7.43 10.88 23.82
N THR A 478 6.65 9.88 23.41
CA THR A 478 6.57 8.58 24.10
C THR A 478 7.00 7.50 23.13
N PHE A 479 7.88 6.59 23.57
CA PHE A 479 8.30 5.42 22.80
C PHE A 479 8.44 4.18 23.68
N CYS A 480 8.28 3.01 23.06
CA CYS A 480 8.33 1.70 23.72
C CYS A 480 9.75 1.12 23.77
N ALA A 481 9.91 -0.01 24.46
CA ALA A 481 11.14 -0.79 24.40
C ALA A 481 11.40 -1.28 22.96
N VAL A 482 12.67 -1.59 22.65
CA VAL A 482 13.02 -2.27 21.39
C VAL A 482 12.32 -3.64 21.31
N GLY A 483 12.01 -4.08 20.10
CA GLY A 483 11.39 -5.39 19.89
C GLY A 483 12.37 -6.55 20.07
N THR A 484 11.82 -7.76 20.24
CA THR A 484 12.61 -8.99 20.24
C THR A 484 12.93 -9.41 18.79
N GLY A 485 14.14 -9.95 18.58
CA GLY A 485 14.57 -10.48 17.27
C GLY A 485 14.99 -9.43 16.24
N TRP A 486 15.10 -8.15 16.63
CA TRP A 486 15.63 -7.13 15.74
C TRP A 486 17.15 -7.26 15.65
N ASN A 487 17.69 -7.19 14.44
CA ASN A 487 19.11 -7.24 14.17
C ASN A 487 19.55 -5.98 13.45
N LEU A 488 20.72 -5.46 13.84
CA LEU A 488 21.36 -4.36 13.15
C LEU A 488 21.78 -4.77 11.74
N ASP A 489 21.62 -3.88 10.77
CA ASP A 489 21.95 -4.15 9.38
C ASP A 489 23.45 -4.04 9.05
N ASP A 490 24.21 -3.32 9.88
CA ASP A 490 25.65 -3.09 9.69
C ASP A 490 26.55 -4.21 10.26
N CYS A 491 26.18 -4.78 11.41
CA CYS A 491 26.94 -5.85 12.08
C CYS A 491 26.15 -7.16 12.27
N ASN A 492 24.85 -7.19 11.95
CA ASN A 492 23.99 -8.37 12.14
C ASN A 492 23.96 -8.90 13.59
N HIS A 493 24.22 -8.01 14.55
CA HIS A 493 24.09 -8.28 15.96
C HIS A 493 22.69 -7.97 16.45
N ARG A 494 22.25 -8.70 17.47
CA ARG A 494 20.93 -8.55 18.07
C ARG A 494 20.82 -7.21 18.80
N ILE A 495 19.81 -6.43 18.45
CA ILE A 495 19.43 -5.22 19.18
C ILE A 495 18.92 -5.61 20.57
N ASP A 496 19.50 -5.02 21.61
CA ASP A 496 19.15 -5.28 23.01
C ASP A 496 18.60 -4.05 23.75
N GLY A 497 18.69 -2.87 23.15
CA GLY A 497 18.21 -1.64 23.78
C GLY A 497 18.26 -0.40 22.90
N TRP A 498 17.79 0.69 23.47
CA TRP A 498 17.98 2.03 22.94
C TRP A 498 19.28 2.60 23.49
N TYR A 499 20.04 3.27 22.64
CA TYR A 499 21.32 3.88 22.99
C TYR A 499 21.39 5.33 22.53
N ASP A 500 22.13 6.14 23.28
CA ASP A 500 22.46 7.51 22.91
C ASP A 500 23.23 7.52 21.58
N ASP A 501 22.71 8.30 20.64
CA ASP A 501 23.27 8.49 19.31
C ASP A 501 23.37 9.99 18.99
N THR A 502 23.72 10.78 19.99
CA THR A 502 23.86 12.23 19.87
C THR A 502 24.99 12.62 18.92
N GLU A 503 24.79 13.64 18.10
CA GLU A 503 25.86 14.22 17.26
C GLU A 503 27.12 14.53 18.10
N GLY A 504 28.26 13.95 17.70
CA GLY A 504 29.54 14.06 18.42
C GLY A 504 29.79 13.00 19.49
N SER A 505 28.75 12.27 19.91
CA SER A 505 28.80 11.13 20.83
C SER A 505 27.85 10.03 20.31
N ARG A 506 28.12 9.58 19.08
CA ARG A 506 27.30 8.56 18.41
C ARG A 506 27.55 7.19 19.02
N TRP A 507 26.53 6.33 19.05
CA TRP A 507 26.69 4.97 19.53
C TRP A 507 27.80 4.25 18.75
N ASN A 508 28.68 3.57 19.47
CA ASN A 508 29.76 2.76 18.90
C ASN A 508 30.15 1.67 19.91
N ALA A 509 29.70 0.44 19.67
CA ALA A 509 30.04 -0.71 20.51
C ALA A 509 31.25 -1.51 20.01
N ASP A 510 31.56 -1.40 18.72
CA ASP A 510 32.51 -2.27 18.02
C ASP A 510 33.93 -1.67 17.90
N ASP A 511 34.21 -0.55 18.57
CA ASP A 511 35.57 0.01 18.60
C ASP A 511 36.56 -0.96 19.27
N ASP A 512 37.71 -1.15 18.63
CA ASP A 512 38.80 -2.00 19.13
C ASP A 512 39.31 -1.53 20.50
N LEU A 513 39.20 -0.22 20.77
CA LEU A 513 39.62 0.37 22.04
C LEU A 513 38.39 0.63 22.93
N PRO A 514 38.27 -0.04 24.10
CA PRO A 514 37.13 0.14 25.00
C PRO A 514 36.87 1.59 25.40
N GLU A 515 37.91 2.41 25.50
CA GLU A 515 37.83 3.85 25.82
C GLU A 515 37.19 4.71 24.72
N ASN A 516 37.13 4.23 23.48
CA ASN A 516 36.50 4.91 22.35
C ASN A 516 35.05 4.48 22.13
N ARG A 517 34.58 3.46 22.86
CA ARG A 517 33.21 2.98 22.77
C ARG A 517 32.26 3.96 23.43
N HIS A 518 31.13 4.21 22.78
CA HIS A 518 30.03 4.99 23.34
C HIS A 518 28.78 4.13 23.42
N ILE A 519 28.52 3.62 24.62
CA ILE A 519 27.45 2.66 24.90
C ILE A 519 26.68 3.17 26.11
N VAL A 520 25.82 4.15 25.86
CA VAL A 520 24.99 4.77 26.90
C VAL A 520 23.55 4.39 26.66
N SER A 521 23.04 3.44 27.45
CA SER A 521 21.66 2.97 27.33
C SER A 521 20.65 4.06 27.70
N VAL A 522 19.53 4.05 26.99
CA VAL A 522 18.40 4.94 27.19
C VAL A 522 17.16 4.10 27.51
N ALA A 523 16.46 4.44 28.59
CA ALA A 523 15.21 3.78 28.93
C ALA A 523 14.09 4.19 27.95
N SER A 524 13.14 3.29 27.71
CA SER A 524 11.89 3.66 27.02
C SER A 524 10.94 4.39 27.96
N GLY A 525 10.05 5.22 27.41
CA GLY A 525 9.06 5.95 28.20
C GLY A 525 8.67 7.29 27.60
N GLY A 526 8.07 8.14 28.44
CA GLY A 526 7.64 9.49 28.07
C GLY A 526 8.70 10.53 28.43
N TYR A 527 9.01 11.40 27.48
CA TYR A 527 10.05 12.41 27.58
C TYR A 527 9.60 13.77 27.04
N GLU A 528 10.12 14.84 27.64
CA GLU A 528 9.91 16.24 27.22
C GLU A 528 11.25 16.98 27.00
N MET A 529 12.37 16.25 27.04
CA MET A 529 13.72 16.76 26.77
C MET A 529 14.21 16.30 25.39
N GLY A 530 15.30 16.90 24.90
CA GLY A 530 15.86 16.52 23.60
C GLY A 530 16.42 15.11 23.64
N PHE A 531 16.15 14.31 22.60
CA PHE A 531 16.65 12.94 22.46
C PHE A 531 17.22 12.70 21.07
N GLN A 532 18.34 11.97 21.03
CA GLN A 532 18.95 11.45 19.81
C GLN A 532 19.33 10.01 20.10
N ILE A 533 18.58 9.05 19.57
CA ILE A 533 18.76 7.63 19.92
C ILE A 533 18.73 6.72 18.71
N LYS A 534 19.37 5.57 18.88
CA LYS A 534 19.26 4.42 17.98
C LYS A 534 18.94 3.13 18.73
N ALA A 535 18.28 2.20 18.05
CA ALA A 535 18.13 0.83 18.49
C ALA A 535 19.43 0.10 18.12
N ALA A 536 20.14 -0.47 19.11
CA ALA A 536 21.44 -1.11 18.87
C ALA A 536 21.73 -2.18 19.93
N HIS A 537 22.97 -2.69 19.96
CA HIS A 537 23.45 -3.63 20.98
C HIS A 537 24.45 -2.98 21.96
N GLY A 538 24.62 -3.61 23.13
CA GLY A 538 25.60 -3.22 24.13
C GLY A 538 27.02 -3.71 23.83
N ALA A 539 27.90 -3.64 24.85
CA ALA A 539 29.31 -4.06 24.74
C ALA A 539 29.50 -5.57 24.58
N GLU A 540 28.50 -6.35 25.01
CA GLU A 540 28.43 -7.78 24.77
C GLU A 540 27.73 -7.99 23.43
N ILE A 541 28.52 -8.36 22.43
CA ILE A 541 28.05 -8.68 21.08
C ILE A 541 27.33 -10.02 21.15
N TYR A 542 26.12 -10.06 20.62
CA TYR A 542 25.37 -11.29 20.42
C TYR A 542 25.03 -11.37 18.94
N GLU A 543 25.83 -12.13 18.20
CA GLU A 543 25.55 -12.49 16.81
C GLU A 543 24.15 -13.12 16.71
N THR A 544 23.48 -12.92 15.58
CA THR A 544 22.33 -13.76 15.17
C THR A 544 22.70 -15.22 15.41
N THR A 545 22.04 -15.86 16.38
CA THR A 545 22.49 -17.18 16.81
C THR A 545 21.96 -18.20 15.81
N SER A 546 22.81 -18.53 14.83
CA SER A 546 22.87 -19.94 14.41
C SER A 546 23.16 -20.73 15.69
N TYR A 547 22.16 -21.47 16.16
CA TYR A 547 22.39 -22.30 17.33
C TYR A 547 23.14 -23.55 16.89
N PRO A 548 24.22 -23.94 17.59
CA PRO A 548 24.89 -25.21 17.32
C PRO A 548 23.87 -26.35 17.38
N ILE A 549 23.85 -27.16 16.33
CA ILE A 549 22.98 -28.32 16.22
C ILE A 549 23.82 -29.59 16.22
N ASP A 550 23.53 -30.50 17.16
CA ASP A 550 23.98 -31.88 17.10
C ASP A 550 22.90 -32.71 16.38
N LYS A 551 23.25 -33.25 15.21
CA LYS A 551 22.36 -34.06 14.39
C LYS A 551 22.81 -35.51 14.42
N LYS A 552 21.88 -36.43 14.69
CA LYS A 552 22.10 -37.88 14.64
C LYS A 552 21.11 -38.58 13.73
N ALA A 553 21.57 -39.62 13.02
CA ALA A 553 20.77 -40.57 12.27
C ALA A 553 20.88 -41.96 12.91
N ASP A 554 19.76 -42.52 13.39
CA ASP A 554 19.71 -43.75 14.20
C ASP A 554 20.68 -43.73 15.42
N GLY A 555 21.02 -42.53 15.91
CA GLY A 555 21.94 -42.31 17.04
C GLY A 555 23.41 -42.10 16.66
N GLU A 556 23.76 -42.18 15.38
CA GLU A 556 25.11 -41.99 14.84
C GLU A 556 25.23 -40.63 14.13
N ASP A 557 26.45 -40.13 13.97
CA ASP A 557 26.73 -38.86 13.26
C ASP A 557 26.45 -38.90 11.76
N GLU A 558 26.43 -40.10 11.16
CA GLU A 558 26.25 -40.29 9.72
C GLU A 558 25.12 -41.28 9.41
N ILE A 559 24.42 -41.09 8.29
CA ILE A 559 23.44 -42.08 7.81
C ILE A 559 24.17 -43.36 7.39
N GLY A 560 24.00 -44.47 8.11
CA GLY A 560 24.59 -45.76 7.75
C GLY A 560 24.08 -46.36 6.42
N THR A 561 24.64 -47.49 5.97
CA THR A 561 24.14 -48.20 4.77
C THR A 561 22.70 -48.68 4.99
N VAL A 562 21.79 -48.20 4.14
CA VAL A 562 20.35 -48.50 4.26
C VAL A 562 19.78 -49.14 2.98
N SER A 563 18.64 -49.80 3.16
CA SER A 563 17.85 -50.40 2.08
C SER A 563 16.53 -49.65 1.89
N GLN A 564 15.96 -49.74 0.69
CA GLN A 564 14.64 -49.20 0.37
C GLN A 564 13.60 -49.59 1.44
N GLY A 565 12.79 -48.62 1.88
CA GLY A 565 11.76 -48.81 2.90
C GLY A 565 12.26 -48.82 4.34
N LYS A 566 13.57 -48.74 4.59
CA LYS A 566 14.12 -48.52 5.95
C LYS A 566 13.66 -47.16 6.47
N LYS A 567 13.18 -47.15 7.71
CA LYS A 567 12.95 -45.93 8.48
C LYS A 567 14.21 -45.57 9.26
N ILE A 568 14.62 -44.31 9.15
CA ILE A 568 15.75 -43.71 9.86
C ILE A 568 15.18 -42.72 10.85
N ARG A 569 15.61 -42.81 12.11
CA ARG A 569 15.26 -41.81 13.13
C ARG A 569 16.30 -40.71 13.14
N PHE A 570 15.87 -39.48 12.95
CA PHE A 570 16.71 -38.30 13.10
C PHE A 570 16.47 -37.63 14.45
N THR A 571 17.55 -37.17 15.06
CA THR A 571 17.54 -36.39 16.30
C THR A 571 18.34 -35.12 16.07
N LEU A 572 17.68 -33.97 16.23
CA LEU A 572 18.26 -32.63 16.14
C LEU A 572 18.28 -32.05 17.55
N THR A 573 19.45 -31.84 18.14
CA THR A 573 19.61 -31.31 19.49
C THR A 573 20.32 -29.96 19.44
N SER A 574 19.75 -28.97 20.10
CA SER A 574 20.35 -27.65 20.29
C SER A 574 20.22 -27.23 21.76
N SER A 575 20.95 -26.20 22.17
CA SER A 575 20.87 -25.65 23.54
C SER A 575 19.79 -24.58 23.66
N LEU A 576 19.09 -24.54 24.81
CA LEU A 576 18.17 -23.45 25.13
C LEU A 576 18.92 -22.10 25.25
N PRO A 577 18.32 -20.99 24.80
CA PRO A 577 18.99 -19.69 24.81
C PRO A 577 19.06 -19.12 26.22
N LYS A 578 20.28 -19.10 26.78
CA LYS A 578 20.59 -18.51 28.09
C LYS A 578 20.07 -17.09 28.28
N LEU A 579 20.06 -16.29 27.20
CA LEU A 579 19.63 -14.89 27.23
C LEU A 579 18.15 -14.73 27.57
N LEU A 580 17.30 -15.73 27.30
CA LEU A 580 15.90 -15.68 27.67
C LEU A 580 15.73 -15.52 29.20
N ALA A 581 16.72 -15.97 29.99
CA ALA A 581 16.76 -15.81 31.44
C ALA A 581 16.80 -14.34 31.91
N ARG A 582 17.24 -13.37 31.08
CA ARG A 582 17.31 -11.95 31.47
C ARG A 582 15.95 -11.28 31.54
N TYR A 583 14.97 -11.83 30.84
CA TYR A 583 13.58 -11.38 30.85
C TYR A 583 12.77 -12.00 32.01
N VAL A 584 13.39 -12.90 32.77
CA VAL A 584 12.72 -13.56 33.88
C VAL A 584 12.55 -12.58 35.03
N VAL A 585 11.29 -12.33 35.36
CA VAL A 585 10.86 -11.50 36.48
C VAL A 585 10.10 -12.35 37.50
N THR A 586 9.90 -11.82 38.70
CA THR A 586 8.92 -12.40 39.62
C THR A 586 7.51 -12.27 39.01
N ALA A 587 6.66 -13.29 39.11
CA ALA A 587 5.35 -13.32 38.46
C ALA A 587 4.44 -12.11 38.79
N SER A 588 4.68 -11.41 39.92
CA SER A 588 3.99 -10.17 40.25
C SER A 588 4.26 -9.01 39.28
N ASN A 589 5.37 -9.05 38.55
CA ASN A 589 5.85 -8.02 37.62
C ASN A 589 5.65 -8.39 36.14
N ALA A 590 5.27 -9.63 35.82
CA ALA A 590 5.12 -10.13 34.44
C ALA A 590 3.81 -9.72 33.75
N SER A 591 2.82 -9.17 34.48
CA SER A 591 1.51 -8.80 33.92
C SER A 591 1.33 -7.28 33.82
N PRO A 592 0.83 -6.74 32.68
CA PRO A 592 0.53 -5.30 32.51
C PRO A 592 -0.46 -4.73 33.52
N ALA A 593 -1.22 -5.59 34.22
CA ALA A 593 -2.24 -5.16 35.18
C ALA A 593 -1.68 -4.46 36.44
N ASN A 594 -0.39 -4.61 36.75
CA ASN A 594 0.21 -4.08 37.98
C ASN A 594 1.03 -2.79 37.81
N SER A 595 1.43 -2.41 36.59
CA SER A 595 2.10 -1.13 36.31
C SER A 595 1.18 0.09 36.52
N ALA A 596 -0.14 -0.13 36.62
CA ALA A 596 -1.15 0.92 36.86
C ALA A 596 -1.29 1.36 38.34
N ARG A 597 -0.60 0.73 39.31
CA ARG A 597 -0.61 1.20 40.71
C ARG A 597 0.63 2.04 41.02
N GLY A 598 0.64 3.28 40.53
CA GLY A 598 1.54 4.30 41.06
C GLY A 598 1.31 4.48 42.56
N ILE A 599 2.19 3.96 43.42
CA ILE A 599 2.14 4.21 44.86
C ILE A 599 2.60 5.64 45.11
N ARG A 600 1.65 6.58 45.11
CA ARG A 600 1.94 7.99 45.41
C ARG A 600 2.02 8.31 46.90
N LYS A 601 1.75 7.34 47.80
CA LYS A 601 1.80 7.55 49.26
C LYS A 601 1.86 6.24 50.05
N VAL A 602 2.92 6.03 50.82
CA VAL A 602 3.00 4.99 51.85
C VAL A 602 2.63 5.62 53.20
N ARG A 603 1.58 5.13 53.86
CA ARG A 603 1.16 5.59 55.20
C ARG A 603 1.21 4.41 56.16
N VAL A 604 2.17 4.42 57.09
CA VAL A 604 2.35 3.37 58.10
C VAL A 604 1.71 3.84 59.42
N HIS A 605 0.74 3.09 59.93
CA HIS A 605 0.20 3.26 61.28
C HIS A 605 0.73 2.13 62.17
N SER A 606 1.65 2.44 63.09
CA SER A 606 2.02 1.49 64.14
C SER A 606 1.05 1.61 65.30
N ALA A 607 0.28 0.56 65.56
CA ALA A 607 -0.25 0.33 66.90
C ALA A 607 0.91 -0.07 67.82
N SER A 608 0.78 0.26 69.10
CA SER A 608 1.79 0.17 70.15
C SER A 608 2.62 -1.13 70.15
N GLY A 609 3.96 -1.01 70.11
CA GLY A 609 4.87 -2.08 70.57
C GLY A 609 6.01 -2.51 69.65
N ALA A 610 6.21 -1.93 68.46
CA ALA A 610 7.32 -2.33 67.56
C ALA A 610 8.61 -1.53 67.84
N GLY A 611 9.69 -2.23 68.20
CA GLY A 611 11.00 -1.64 68.50
C GLY A 611 11.84 -1.24 67.27
N THR A 612 11.45 -1.63 66.06
CA THR A 612 12.11 -1.22 64.80
C THR A 612 11.13 -1.36 63.63
N VAL A 613 11.07 -0.34 62.76
CA VAL A 613 10.26 -0.36 61.52
C VAL A 613 11.23 -0.29 60.34
N ARG A 614 11.22 -1.31 59.46
CA ARG A 614 11.92 -1.29 58.17
C ARG A 614 10.93 -1.09 57.03
N VAL A 615 11.30 -0.24 56.07
CA VAL A 615 10.53 0.05 54.87
C VAL A 615 11.44 -0.24 53.67
N HIS A 616 11.01 -1.09 52.75
CA HIS A 616 11.68 -1.31 51.47
C HIS A 616 10.87 -0.60 50.37
N SER A 617 11.53 0.24 49.58
CA SER A 617 10.92 0.92 48.43
C SER A 617 11.66 0.48 47.17
N ALA A 618 10.99 -0.23 46.27
CA ALA A 618 11.47 -0.44 44.91
C ALA A 618 10.91 0.72 44.06
N SER A 619 11.79 1.64 43.66
CA SER A 619 11.54 2.86 42.85
C SER A 619 10.85 4.07 43.54
N GLY A 620 11.49 5.24 43.42
CA GLY A 620 10.83 6.53 43.18
C GLY A 620 10.09 7.29 44.30
N ALA A 621 10.28 7.02 45.59
CA ALA A 621 9.61 7.81 46.64
C ALA A 621 10.30 9.16 46.92
N GLU A 622 9.67 10.27 46.56
CA GLU A 622 10.25 11.64 46.66
C GLU A 622 10.23 12.23 48.09
N THR A 623 9.44 11.70 49.03
CA THR A 623 9.48 12.13 50.45
C THR A 623 8.91 11.09 51.42
N VAL A 624 9.68 10.71 52.45
CA VAL A 624 9.22 9.84 53.55
C VAL A 624 9.03 10.70 54.82
N ARG A 625 7.82 10.76 55.37
CA ARG A 625 7.53 11.42 56.66
C ARG A 625 7.11 10.40 57.72
N VAL A 626 7.85 10.38 58.83
CA VAL A 626 7.57 9.55 60.00
C VAL A 626 6.95 10.43 61.10
N TYR A 627 5.76 10.06 61.59
CA TYR A 627 5.14 10.70 62.75
C TYR A 627 5.10 9.71 63.91
N SER A 628 5.74 10.06 65.03
CA SER A 628 5.68 9.27 66.28
C SER A 628 4.63 9.86 67.21
N ALA A 629 3.68 9.03 67.64
CA ALA A 629 2.68 9.39 68.65
C ALA A 629 3.05 8.75 69.99
N SER A 630 4.15 9.19 70.60
CA SER A 630 4.37 9.03 72.04
C SER A 630 5.45 10.00 72.52
N GLY A 631 5.13 10.78 73.55
CA GLY A 631 6.07 11.68 74.20
C GLY A 631 7.28 10.94 74.77
N ALA A 632 8.39 11.68 74.87
CA ALA A 632 9.67 11.33 75.50
C ALA A 632 10.66 10.48 74.66
N ARG A 633 11.48 11.15 73.83
CA ARG A 633 12.93 11.41 74.06
C ARG A 633 13.61 11.84 72.76
N ARG A 634 14.65 12.67 72.92
CA ARG A 634 15.39 13.43 71.90
C ARG A 634 15.84 12.61 70.68
N ALA A 635 15.57 13.15 69.50
CA ALA A 635 16.26 12.83 68.26
C ALA A 635 17.76 13.12 68.41
N ARG A 636 18.61 12.16 68.04
CA ARG A 636 20.04 12.38 67.86
C ARG A 636 20.36 12.23 66.38
N SER A 637 20.99 13.25 65.83
CA SER A 637 21.61 13.29 64.50
C SER A 637 22.53 12.07 64.34
N VAL A 638 22.47 11.39 63.20
CA VAL A 638 23.50 10.44 62.78
C VAL A 638 24.25 11.06 61.62
N SER A 639 25.50 11.38 61.93
CA SER A 639 26.59 11.81 61.07
C SER A 639 26.85 10.81 59.95
N GLY A 640 27.36 11.32 58.83
CA GLY A 640 28.03 10.51 57.83
C GLY A 640 29.16 9.67 58.43
N ASP A 641 29.51 8.63 57.67
CA ASP A 641 30.59 7.66 57.88
C ASP A 641 30.12 6.31 58.47
N ASN A 642 29.71 5.40 57.58
CA ASN A 642 30.22 4.02 57.57
C ASN A 642 29.72 3.26 56.33
N PHE A 643 30.63 3.09 55.37
CA PHE A 643 30.62 1.93 54.49
C PHE A 643 30.98 0.72 55.34
N ASP A 644 30.10 -0.28 55.38
CA ASP A 644 30.47 -1.70 55.49
C ASP A 644 29.31 -2.52 54.92
N ASN A 645 29.51 -3.00 53.70
CA ASN A 645 28.67 -3.95 53.00
C ASN A 645 28.88 -5.33 53.64
N GLU A 646 27.94 -5.78 54.49
CA GLU A 646 27.70 -7.21 54.66
C GLU A 646 26.38 -7.55 53.96
N ILE A 647 26.48 -7.98 52.70
CA ILE A 647 25.42 -8.68 52.00
C ILE A 647 25.29 -10.05 52.68
N SER A 648 24.41 -10.15 53.67
CA SER A 648 23.95 -11.44 54.15
C SER A 648 23.08 -12.05 53.06
N THR A 649 23.54 -13.16 52.49
CA THR A 649 22.79 -14.03 51.57
C THR A 649 21.37 -14.28 52.10
N GLN A 650 20.38 -13.61 51.52
CA GLN A 650 18.98 -13.98 51.72
C GLN A 650 18.67 -15.14 50.76
N THR A 651 18.56 -16.33 51.32
CA THR A 651 17.89 -17.45 50.66
C THR A 651 16.42 -17.09 50.45
N LEU A 652 16.00 -17.01 49.19
CA LEU A 652 14.60 -16.87 48.78
C LEU A 652 13.83 -18.15 49.18
N SER A 653 12.59 -17.99 49.66
CA SER A 653 11.70 -19.12 49.94
C SER A 653 11.14 -19.71 48.65
N ALA A 654 10.93 -21.02 48.60
CA ALA A 654 10.62 -21.84 47.43
C ALA A 654 9.34 -21.50 46.61
N ASP A 655 8.63 -20.40 46.91
CA ASP A 655 7.30 -20.09 46.35
C ASP A 655 7.23 -18.79 45.51
N GLU A 656 8.34 -18.09 45.22
CA GLU A 656 8.32 -17.01 44.22
C GLU A 656 8.37 -17.60 42.80
N LYS A 657 7.21 -17.70 42.15
CA LYS A 657 7.11 -18.17 40.77
C LYS A 657 7.74 -17.15 39.81
N TYR A 658 8.76 -17.55 39.08
CA TYR A 658 9.35 -16.79 37.98
C TYR A 658 8.43 -16.82 36.75
N ALA A 659 8.44 -15.74 35.95
CA ALA A 659 7.74 -15.66 34.68
C ALA A 659 8.48 -14.73 33.72
N ILE A 660 8.29 -14.94 32.43
CA ILE A 660 8.72 -14.03 31.36
C ILE A 660 7.49 -13.24 30.90
N PRO A 661 7.54 -11.90 30.80
CA PRO A 661 6.39 -11.09 30.38
C PRO A 661 5.83 -11.50 29.01
N ASP A 662 4.51 -11.48 28.85
CA ASP A 662 3.83 -11.83 27.59
C ASP A 662 4.21 -10.92 26.39
N SER A 663 4.86 -9.77 26.65
CA SER A 663 5.39 -8.86 25.63
C SER A 663 6.70 -9.34 25.01
N VAL A 664 7.38 -10.32 25.63
CA VAL A 664 8.58 -10.95 25.11
C VAL A 664 8.15 -12.09 24.22
N VAL A 665 8.60 -12.09 22.96
CA VAL A 665 8.38 -13.21 22.03
C VAL A 665 9.76 -13.76 21.66
N GLU A 666 10.02 -15.00 22.02
CA GLU A 666 11.25 -15.72 21.64
C GLU A 666 10.86 -17.06 21.03
N THR A 667 11.27 -17.27 19.78
CA THR A 667 11.00 -18.50 19.02
C THR A 667 12.32 -19.12 18.61
N MET A 668 12.41 -20.45 18.67
CA MET A 668 13.52 -21.21 18.12
C MET A 668 13.03 -22.07 16.97
N VAL A 669 13.67 -21.94 15.81
CA VAL A 669 13.22 -22.58 14.56
C VAL A 669 14.23 -23.62 14.11
N PHE A 670 13.83 -24.88 14.16
CA PHE A 670 14.58 -25.99 13.57
C PHE A 670 14.18 -26.14 12.10
N HIS A 671 15.13 -26.11 11.20
CA HIS A 671 14.94 -26.35 9.78
C HIS A 671 15.52 -27.69 9.40
N ASP A 672 14.89 -28.38 8.46
CA ASP A 672 15.36 -29.66 7.96
C ASP A 672 14.99 -29.87 6.49
N GLU A 673 16.00 -30.16 5.67
CA GLU A 673 15.92 -30.37 4.22
C GLU A 673 16.49 -31.74 3.82
N MET A 674 15.63 -32.59 3.28
CA MET A 674 15.96 -33.92 2.79
C MET A 674 15.98 -33.97 1.26
N ASN A 675 16.87 -34.78 0.68
CA ASN A 675 16.81 -35.04 -0.76
C ASN A 675 15.64 -35.97 -1.14
N ARG A 676 15.39 -36.13 -2.46
CA ARG A 676 14.28 -36.93 -3.01
C ARG A 676 14.20 -38.41 -2.54
N TYR A 677 15.28 -38.95 -1.98
CA TYR A 677 15.37 -40.35 -1.58
C TYR A 677 14.92 -40.59 -0.13
N LEU A 678 14.69 -39.53 0.63
CA LEU A 678 14.12 -39.56 1.97
C LEU A 678 12.74 -38.90 1.94
N LYS A 679 11.79 -39.49 2.66
CA LYS A 679 10.46 -38.91 2.84
C LYS A 679 10.14 -38.78 4.32
N PHE A 680 9.84 -37.56 4.75
CA PHE A 680 9.45 -37.24 6.12
C PHE A 680 8.18 -37.98 6.55
N ILE A 681 8.14 -38.46 7.80
CA ILE A 681 6.97 -39.06 8.42
C ILE A 681 6.47 -38.13 9.54
N ASP A 682 5.62 -37.17 9.17
CA ASP A 682 5.09 -36.12 10.05
C ASP A 682 4.59 -36.59 11.43
N GLY A 683 3.83 -37.69 11.49
CA GLY A 683 3.25 -38.23 12.74
C GLY A 683 4.26 -38.74 13.77
N THR A 684 5.54 -38.83 13.39
CA THR A 684 6.63 -39.28 14.27
C THR A 684 7.38 -38.15 14.96
N LEU A 685 7.11 -36.89 14.58
CA LEU A 685 7.79 -35.74 15.14
C LEU A 685 7.48 -35.57 16.62
N ARG A 686 8.53 -35.34 17.44
CA ARG A 686 8.48 -35.09 18.88
C ARG A 686 9.47 -34.01 19.26
N VAL A 687 9.08 -33.14 20.18
CA VAL A 687 9.94 -32.10 20.74
C VAL A 687 10.09 -32.34 22.24
N THR A 688 11.31 -32.32 22.77
CA THR A 688 11.60 -32.39 24.21
C THR A 688 12.50 -31.24 24.63
N ALA A 689 12.31 -30.71 25.84
CA ALA A 689 13.10 -29.58 26.33
C ALA A 689 13.52 -29.73 27.80
N GLY A 690 14.65 -29.09 28.15
CA GLY A 690 15.19 -28.99 29.49
C GLY A 690 15.97 -30.21 29.96
N ARG A 691 16.62 -30.11 31.12
CA ARG A 691 17.47 -31.17 31.73
C ARG A 691 16.73 -32.49 31.96
N ALA A 692 15.41 -32.42 32.19
CA ALA A 692 14.56 -33.59 32.38
C ALA A 692 14.06 -34.21 31.06
N GLY A 693 14.35 -33.59 29.91
CA GLY A 693 13.88 -34.04 28.59
C GLY A 693 12.36 -34.11 28.51
N LYS A 694 11.65 -33.12 29.08
CA LYS A 694 10.17 -33.14 29.13
C LYS A 694 9.60 -33.00 27.72
N GLU A 695 8.63 -33.85 27.38
CA GLU A 695 7.91 -33.75 26.11
C GLU A 695 7.13 -32.43 26.05
N VAL A 696 7.35 -31.67 24.98
CA VAL A 696 6.67 -30.42 24.70
C VAL A 696 5.31 -30.74 24.06
N PRO A 697 4.19 -30.26 24.63
CA PRO A 697 2.87 -30.43 24.00
C PRO A 697 2.79 -29.73 22.63
N SER A 698 2.05 -30.31 21.68
CA SER A 698 1.92 -29.81 20.30
C SER A 698 1.26 -28.43 20.16
N GLY A 699 0.74 -27.85 21.25
CA GLY A 699 0.25 -26.47 21.26
C GLY A 699 1.34 -25.41 21.44
N TYR A 700 2.58 -25.82 21.71
CA TYR A 700 3.73 -24.93 21.97
C TYR A 700 4.79 -24.96 20.87
N TYR A 701 4.52 -25.67 19.77
CA TYR A 701 5.32 -25.59 18.56
C TYR A 701 4.44 -25.75 17.32
N THR A 702 4.87 -25.18 16.21
CA THR A 702 4.23 -25.32 14.89
C THR A 702 5.16 -26.07 13.95
N VAL A 703 4.62 -27.04 13.22
CA VAL A 703 5.35 -27.75 12.16
C VAL A 703 4.82 -27.29 10.82
N THR A 704 5.70 -26.73 9.98
CA THR A 704 5.37 -26.29 8.63
C THR A 704 6.17 -27.12 7.64
N ALA A 705 5.50 -27.95 6.83
CA ALA A 705 6.13 -28.75 5.79
C ALA A 705 5.91 -28.11 4.40
N SER A 706 7.00 -27.86 3.67
CA SER A 706 6.99 -27.35 2.28
C SER A 706 7.28 -28.51 1.32
N GLY A 707 6.26 -29.34 1.07
CA GLY A 707 6.40 -30.57 0.29
C GLY A 707 6.71 -31.80 1.15
N SER A 708 7.18 -32.90 0.53
CA SER A 708 7.38 -34.17 1.24
C SER A 708 8.74 -34.31 1.95
N ASN A 709 9.64 -33.36 1.73
CA ASN A 709 11.06 -33.51 2.01
C ASN A 709 11.69 -32.30 2.72
N THR A 710 10.94 -31.23 2.98
CA THR A 710 11.42 -30.07 3.73
C THR A 710 10.39 -29.70 4.77
N PHE A 711 10.85 -29.40 5.99
CA PHE A 711 10.00 -28.89 7.04
C PHE A 711 10.77 -27.97 7.99
N ARG A 712 10.03 -27.16 8.75
CA ARG A 712 10.55 -26.44 9.90
C ARG A 712 9.66 -26.59 11.12
N VAL A 713 10.25 -26.51 12.30
CA VAL A 713 9.60 -26.59 13.62
C VAL A 713 9.89 -25.31 14.39
N GLU A 714 8.86 -24.50 14.60
CA GLU A 714 8.92 -23.25 15.36
C GLU A 714 8.48 -23.53 16.80
N VAL A 715 9.35 -23.34 17.79
CA VAL A 715 9.08 -23.61 19.21
C VAL A 715 9.00 -22.32 20.01
N ASP A 716 7.91 -22.13 20.75
CA ASP A 716 7.66 -20.94 21.58
C ASP A 716 8.28 -21.08 22.98
N LEU A 717 9.49 -20.55 23.15
CA LEU A 717 10.28 -20.73 24.35
C LEU A 717 9.71 -20.01 25.58
N VAL A 718 9.04 -18.87 25.37
CA VAL A 718 8.41 -18.09 26.43
C VAL A 718 7.25 -18.88 27.03
N ASN A 719 6.43 -19.50 26.19
CA ASN A 719 5.37 -20.36 26.66
C ASN A 719 5.89 -21.63 27.34
N LEU A 720 6.98 -22.24 26.87
CA LEU A 720 7.60 -23.37 27.59
C LEU A 720 8.00 -22.98 29.01
N PHE A 721 8.59 -21.80 29.19
CA PHE A 721 9.01 -21.30 30.51
C PHE A 721 7.81 -20.99 31.41
N ASN A 722 6.86 -20.20 30.91
CA ASN A 722 5.71 -19.74 31.71
C ASN A 722 4.77 -20.88 32.12
N THR A 723 4.81 -22.00 31.41
CA THR A 723 4.04 -23.22 31.71
C THR A 723 4.80 -24.22 32.56
N GLY A 724 6.09 -23.97 32.84
CA GLY A 724 6.95 -24.81 33.69
C GLY A 724 7.47 -26.06 32.99
N ILE A 725 7.45 -26.09 31.65
CA ILE A 725 8.11 -27.13 30.87
C ILE A 725 9.62 -26.98 31.02
N ILE A 726 10.12 -25.76 30.86
CA ILE A 726 11.49 -25.36 31.20
C ILE A 726 11.49 -24.38 32.39
N ASP A 727 12.57 -24.35 33.18
CA ASP A 727 12.77 -23.47 34.33
C ASP A 727 13.96 -22.50 34.14
N TYR A 728 14.27 -21.72 35.18
CA TYR A 728 15.36 -20.73 35.13
C TYR A 728 16.71 -21.43 34.96
N GLU A 729 16.93 -22.53 35.67
CA GLU A 729 18.12 -23.36 35.53
C GLU A 729 18.22 -23.99 34.14
N ASP A 730 17.10 -24.43 33.55
CA ASP A 730 17.05 -24.93 32.17
C ASP A 730 17.62 -23.92 31.18
N LEU A 731 17.31 -22.63 31.35
CA LEU A 731 17.85 -21.55 30.54
C LEU A 731 19.32 -21.24 30.91
N THR A 732 19.65 -21.07 32.19
CA THR A 732 21.00 -20.62 32.59
C THR A 732 22.10 -21.64 32.36
N ASP A 733 21.75 -22.93 32.46
CA ASP A 733 22.64 -24.07 32.23
C ASP A 733 22.61 -24.54 30.76
N GLU A 734 21.87 -23.83 29.89
CA GLU A 734 21.81 -24.10 28.43
C GLU A 734 21.38 -25.54 28.13
N ASN A 735 20.38 -26.03 28.87
CA ASN A 735 19.91 -27.41 28.75
C ASN A 735 19.30 -27.68 27.36
N PRO A 736 19.30 -28.95 26.91
CA PRO A 736 18.97 -29.27 25.53
C PRO A 736 17.48 -29.06 25.22
N ILE A 737 17.23 -28.66 23.98
CA ILE A 737 15.96 -28.77 23.29
C ILE A 737 16.18 -29.62 22.04
N THR A 738 15.32 -30.63 21.85
CA THR A 738 15.56 -31.71 20.89
C THR A 738 14.31 -31.97 20.07
N VAL A 739 14.47 -32.02 18.75
CA VAL A 739 13.46 -32.45 17.78
C VAL A 739 13.84 -33.85 17.28
N THR A 740 12.93 -34.82 17.40
CA THR A 740 13.11 -36.18 16.88
C THR A 740 12.02 -36.51 15.88
N TYR A 741 12.37 -37.14 14.76
CA TYR A 741 11.41 -37.59 13.75
C TYR A 741 11.95 -38.79 12.95
N GLU A 742 11.10 -39.43 12.14
CA GLU A 742 11.50 -40.50 11.22
C GLU A 742 11.36 -40.05 9.76
N ALA A 743 12.26 -40.53 8.91
CA ALA A 743 12.10 -40.51 7.45
C ALA A 743 12.23 -41.93 6.87
N VAL A 744 11.55 -42.20 5.77
CA VAL A 744 11.64 -43.48 5.05
C VAL A 744 12.44 -43.34 3.75
N VAL A 745 13.32 -44.31 3.48
CA VAL A 745 14.03 -44.42 2.20
C VAL A 745 13.03 -44.79 1.10
N THR A 746 12.87 -43.93 0.10
CA THR A 746 11.87 -44.08 -0.97
C THR A 746 12.26 -45.18 -1.97
N ASP A 747 11.30 -45.57 -2.81
CA ASP A 747 11.47 -46.53 -3.90
C ASP A 747 12.26 -46.00 -5.10
N ASP A 748 12.51 -44.69 -5.12
CA ASP A 748 13.36 -44.02 -6.09
C ASP A 748 14.87 -44.23 -5.84
N ALA A 749 15.26 -44.65 -4.63
CA ALA A 749 16.66 -44.83 -4.26
C ALA A 749 17.23 -46.14 -4.84
N ILE A 750 18.24 -46.05 -5.71
CA ILE A 750 18.97 -47.19 -6.27
C ILE A 750 20.34 -47.38 -5.59
N GLN A 751 20.95 -48.55 -5.77
CA GLN A 751 22.27 -48.85 -5.21
C GLN A 751 23.32 -47.85 -5.71
N GLY A 752 24.00 -47.20 -4.77
CA GLY A 752 25.00 -46.15 -5.04
C GLY A 752 24.48 -44.71 -4.95
N ASP A 753 23.17 -44.50 -4.77
CA ASP A 753 22.64 -43.16 -4.47
C ASP A 753 23.06 -42.67 -3.08
N GLU A 754 23.35 -41.37 -3.00
CA GLU A 754 23.72 -40.67 -1.77
C GLU A 754 22.43 -40.12 -1.10
N LEU A 755 22.21 -40.46 0.17
CA LEU A 755 21.14 -39.88 0.99
C LEU A 755 21.65 -38.59 1.66
N PHE A 756 20.81 -37.56 1.69
CA PHE A 756 21.16 -36.27 2.24
C PHE A 756 20.02 -35.72 3.08
N ASN A 757 20.40 -35.18 4.24
CA ASN A 757 19.52 -34.51 5.17
C ASN A 757 20.29 -33.35 5.85
N GLU A 758 19.92 -32.11 5.60
CA GLU A 758 20.54 -30.90 6.13
C GLU A 758 19.64 -30.26 7.18
N ALA A 759 20.20 -29.84 8.31
CA ALA A 759 19.42 -29.18 9.35
C ALA A 759 20.20 -28.03 9.96
N TRP A 760 19.50 -26.97 10.33
CA TRP A 760 20.06 -25.82 11.04
C TRP A 760 19.01 -25.23 11.99
N VAL A 761 19.47 -24.41 12.94
CA VAL A 761 18.58 -23.81 13.94
C VAL A 761 18.85 -22.32 14.05
N ASN A 762 17.79 -21.51 14.05
CA ASN A 762 17.89 -20.06 14.20
C ASN A 762 16.72 -19.48 15.02
N ASP A 763 16.75 -18.17 15.25
CA ASP A 763 15.79 -17.39 16.05
C ASP A 763 14.65 -16.76 15.22
N GLY A 764 14.60 -17.04 13.91
CA GLY A 764 13.46 -16.73 13.03
C GLY A 764 13.49 -15.38 12.31
N GLU A 765 14.15 -15.34 11.15
CA GLU A 765 13.78 -14.59 9.92
C GLU A 765 14.80 -14.80 8.77
N HIS A 766 15.86 -15.62 8.98
CA HIS A 766 16.87 -15.92 7.97
C HIS A 766 16.66 -17.32 7.37
N ASP A 767 16.28 -17.38 6.08
CA ASP A 767 16.16 -18.64 5.30
C ASP A 767 17.52 -19.17 4.79
N SER A 768 18.64 -18.54 5.16
CA SER A 768 19.96 -19.00 4.70
C SER A 768 21.00 -18.90 5.80
N VAL A 769 21.33 -20.04 6.39
CA VAL A 769 22.65 -20.24 6.97
C VAL A 769 23.21 -21.42 6.18
N GLU A 770 24.37 -21.24 5.56
CA GLU A 770 25.17 -22.37 5.09
C GLU A 770 25.57 -23.12 6.36
N GLY A 771 24.75 -24.09 6.76
CA GLY A 771 25.02 -24.94 7.91
C GLY A 771 26.15 -25.91 7.58
N ASP A 772 26.87 -26.37 8.61
CA ASP A 772 27.81 -27.47 8.43
C ASP A 772 27.04 -28.72 7.96
N VAL A 773 27.21 -29.05 6.66
CA VAL A 773 26.76 -30.32 6.08
C VAL A 773 27.50 -31.46 6.78
N LEU A 774 26.83 -32.15 7.70
CA LEU A 774 27.44 -33.24 8.47
C LEU A 774 27.57 -34.57 7.72
N ASP A 775 26.92 -34.78 6.57
CA ASP A 775 26.99 -36.07 5.86
C ASP A 775 27.73 -36.00 4.51
N LYS A 776 28.96 -36.52 4.49
CA LYS A 776 29.64 -36.97 3.26
C LYS A 776 29.28 -38.43 2.97
N LYS A 777 28.45 -38.61 1.93
CA LYS A 777 28.42 -39.78 1.01
C LYS A 777 28.30 -41.17 1.65
N VAL A 778 27.07 -41.67 1.78
CA VAL A 778 26.85 -43.10 2.11
C VAL A 778 26.04 -43.80 0.99
N PRO A 779 26.62 -44.82 0.31
CA PRO A 779 25.94 -45.51 -0.78
C PRO A 779 24.86 -46.48 -0.26
N SER A 780 23.65 -46.37 -0.81
CA SER A 780 22.58 -47.37 -0.69
C SER A 780 23.00 -48.72 -1.29
N THR A 781 22.56 -49.85 -0.71
CA THR A 781 22.75 -51.21 -1.29
C THR A 781 21.47 -51.81 -1.89
N GLY A 782 20.52 -50.98 -2.36
CA GLY A 782 19.20 -51.39 -2.86
C GLY A 782 19.18 -52.30 -4.11
N GLY A 783 18.35 -53.34 -4.08
CA GLY A 783 18.24 -54.38 -5.10
C GLY A 783 17.65 -53.96 -6.46
N THR A 784 17.77 -54.88 -7.44
CA THR A 784 17.38 -54.71 -8.85
C THR A 784 15.99 -54.10 -9.04
N GLY A 785 15.95 -52.81 -9.40
CA GLY A 785 14.73 -52.08 -9.68
C GLY A 785 13.84 -52.76 -10.73
N ARG A 786 12.55 -52.86 -10.43
CA ARG A 786 11.51 -53.18 -11.42
C ARG A 786 11.24 -51.93 -12.27
N GLY A 787 12.02 -51.77 -13.34
CA GLY A 787 11.81 -50.69 -14.30
C GLY A 787 12.20 -51.00 -15.74
N MET A 788 12.56 -52.26 -16.07
CA MET A 788 13.17 -52.51 -17.38
C MET A 788 12.79 -53.85 -18.03
N TYR A 789 11.52 -54.26 -18.02
CA TYR A 789 11.05 -55.28 -18.96
C TYR A 789 9.56 -55.10 -19.32
N THR A 790 9.27 -54.28 -20.33
CA THR A 790 8.32 -54.62 -21.41
C THR A 790 8.62 -53.79 -22.66
N GLY A 791 9.42 -54.38 -23.54
CA GLY A 791 9.28 -54.34 -25.01
C GLY A 791 9.27 -53.00 -25.75
N LEU A 792 10.43 -52.58 -26.27
CA LEU A 792 10.76 -52.53 -27.72
C LEU A 792 12.14 -51.87 -27.88
N GLY A 793 13.08 -52.54 -28.58
CA GLY A 793 14.37 -51.91 -28.92
C GLY A 793 15.58 -52.83 -29.02
N LEU A 794 15.41 -54.10 -29.41
CA LEU A 794 16.53 -54.91 -29.93
C LEU A 794 16.78 -54.51 -31.39
N LEU A 795 17.75 -53.62 -31.63
CA LEU A 795 18.69 -53.63 -32.77
C LEU A 795 19.43 -52.28 -32.79
N PHE A 796 20.73 -52.29 -32.50
CA PHE A 796 21.81 -51.67 -33.29
C PHE A 796 23.10 -51.75 -32.47
N MET A 797 23.87 -52.80 -32.72
CA MET A 797 25.31 -52.83 -32.40
C MET A 797 26.05 -51.91 -33.36
N GLY A 798 27.16 -51.32 -32.92
CA GLY A 798 28.18 -50.84 -33.85
C GLY A 798 29.19 -49.84 -33.28
N THR A 799 30.18 -50.34 -32.55
CA THR A 799 31.60 -49.95 -32.64
C THR A 799 31.97 -48.51 -33.03
N ALA A 800 32.42 -47.72 -32.05
CA ALA A 800 33.49 -46.71 -32.14
C ALA A 800 33.76 -46.17 -30.72
N ALA A 801 34.96 -45.95 -30.22
CA ALA A 801 36.30 -46.23 -30.67
C ALA A 801 37.21 -46.13 -29.44
N ALA A 802 38.06 -47.13 -29.24
CA ALA A 802 39.25 -47.00 -28.42
C ALA A 802 40.34 -46.28 -29.24
N ALA A 803 40.58 -45.00 -28.95
CA ALA A 803 41.82 -44.24 -29.19
C ALA A 803 41.55 -42.83 -28.61
N TRP A 804 42.31 -42.25 -27.70
CA TRP A 804 43.72 -41.92 -27.87
C TRP A 804 44.38 -41.64 -26.51
N LYS A 805 45.56 -42.22 -26.36
CA LYS A 805 46.58 -42.16 -25.31
C LYS A 805 46.86 -40.81 -24.64
N ARG A 806 47.12 -40.93 -23.33
CA ARG A 806 48.07 -40.15 -22.52
C ARG A 806 49.50 -40.12 -23.12
N LYS A 807 50.18 -38.98 -22.93
CA LYS A 807 51.65 -38.76 -22.85
C LYS A 807 51.81 -37.73 -21.71
N ARG A 808 52.73 -37.79 -20.73
CA ARG A 808 54.12 -38.27 -20.61
C ARG A 808 54.46 -38.46 -19.11
N SER A 809 55.17 -39.53 -18.71
CA SER A 809 56.60 -39.60 -18.26
C SER A 809 56.82 -39.10 -16.82
N MET A 810 57.53 -39.78 -15.90
CA MET A 810 58.53 -40.88 -15.93
C MET A 810 58.06 -42.16 -15.24
#